data_AF-A0AAV5Y2D1-F1
#
_entry.id   AF-A0AAV5Y2D1-F1
#
_cell.length_a   1.000
_cell.length_b   1.000
_cell.length_c   1.000
_cell.angle_alpha   90.00
_cell.angle_beta   90.00
_cell.angle_gamma   90.00
#
_symmetry.space_group_name_H-M   'P 1'
#
loop_
_entity.id
_entity.type
_entity.pdbx_description
1 polymer ?
#
loop_
_entity_poly.entity_id
_entity_poly.type
_entity_poly.pdbx_seq_one_letter_code
_entity_poly.pdbx_strand_id
1 'polypeptide(L)'
;GGGIAYNREEYEDIVRRGLAESPVSQVLIERSLLGWKEFELEVMRDLADNVVIICSIENFDPMGVHTGDSITVAPAQTLTDKEYQLMRDAAVSIIREIGVETGGSNIQFAVNPDDGRLVVIEMNPRVSRSSALASKAPGFPIAKIAAKLAIGYRLDEIRNDITRETPASFEPVLDYCVVKIPRWAFEKFPEADRTLTTQMKSVGEVMSIGRTFKESLQKAIRSLEQDRWGLTLDRPVELDELRQLIRVPNPDRLFAIGDAYRAGMTTTDIHGLSKIDPWFLDNIREIIAFEPEITRDALTTPAVLRRAKQLGFADRRIATLTGSSELDVRALRGRHGIRVTFKTVDTCAAEFVAHTPYLYSTYEEEDEAPPSDRRKVIILGSGPNRIGQGIEFDYCCVHAAFALKELGVEAIMVNCNPETVSTDYDTSDRLYFEPLTLEDVLNIVEKEQPLGVIVQFGGQTPLKLAVPLQKAGVPILGTSPDAIDRAEDRQRFNKLIAELGLQQAAGATARSVDEAQTIARGIGYPVLVRPSYVLGGRAMQIVYDDQDLVQFAGEAVKVAPEHPVLIDKFLEDALEIDVDAVSDGQHVVVGGVMEHIEKAGVHSGDAACALPPYSLDEAQIAVLCAQTKAMALALGVVGLINVQFAIRNDVVYVLEVNPRASRTVPFVSKAIGVPLAKVATRAMLGESVAPLAGIEETERRHVAVKESVFPFIKFPEVDTVLGPEMKSTGEVMGIDRDFRKSYLKSQIAAGSTLPASGKIFVSVRQRDKRTVASLARRLTEMGFGLVATAGTARVFERQGMTVELINKVLDADRPNVIDLMKQGKIAMIIETPGDGRARKDSYLIRRAAVNLNIPYHLTVDGAQAAIGAIEALLKEEHRVRSLQEYHADA
;
A
#
# COMPACT_ATOMS: atom_id res chain seq x y z
N GLY A 1 3.75 -12.45 17.54
CA GLY A 1 4.90 -13.07 16.86
C GLY A 1 4.80 -14.58 16.85
N GLY A 2 3.72 -15.13 16.29
CA GLY A 2 3.52 -16.58 16.14
C GLY A 2 4.41 -17.20 15.05
N GLY A 3 4.34 -18.52 14.89
CA GLY A 3 5.13 -19.25 13.92
C GLY A 3 4.91 -20.76 14.02
N ILE A 4 5.47 -21.49 13.06
CA ILE A 4 5.53 -22.96 13.06
C ILE A 4 6.95 -23.34 13.48
N ALA A 5 7.08 -24.17 14.50
CA ALA A 5 8.36 -24.72 14.94
C ALA A 5 8.54 -26.14 14.41
N TYR A 6 9.51 -26.35 13.52
CA TYR A 6 9.89 -27.66 12.99
C TYR A 6 10.92 -28.37 13.89
N ASN A 7 11.60 -27.61 14.74
CA ASN A 7 12.60 -28.11 15.68
C ASN A 7 12.62 -27.25 16.96
N ARG A 8 13.45 -27.67 17.92
CA ARG A 8 13.52 -27.03 19.24
C ARG A 8 14.11 -25.61 19.21
N GLU A 9 15.06 -25.34 18.32
CA GLU A 9 15.69 -24.02 18.22
C GLU A 9 14.66 -22.99 17.75
N GLU A 10 13.93 -23.30 16.69
CA GLU A 10 12.81 -22.48 16.20
C GLU A 10 11.73 -22.29 17.27
N TYR A 11 11.40 -23.35 18.03
CA TYR A 11 10.43 -23.27 19.11
C TYR A 11 10.84 -22.25 20.19
N GLU A 12 12.08 -22.31 20.67
CA GLU A 12 12.57 -21.41 21.71
C GLU A 12 12.58 -19.95 21.25
N ASP A 13 12.93 -19.70 19.99
CA ASP A 13 12.94 -18.36 19.41
C ASP A 13 11.53 -17.81 19.16
N ILE A 14 10.62 -18.62 18.60
CA ILE A 14 9.22 -18.24 18.36
C ILE A 14 8.51 -17.95 19.68
N VAL A 15 8.66 -18.80 20.70
CA VAL A 15 8.01 -18.62 22.00
C VAL A 15 8.57 -17.38 22.71
N ARG A 16 9.89 -17.17 22.71
CA ARG A 16 10.50 -15.97 23.32
C ARG A 16 9.96 -14.69 22.69
N ARG A 17 9.91 -14.63 21.36
CA ARG A 17 9.34 -13.51 20.61
C ARG A 17 7.84 -13.35 20.89
N GLY A 18 7.09 -14.46 20.87
CA GLY A 18 5.65 -14.47 21.13
C GLY A 18 5.30 -13.92 22.52
N LEU A 19 6.05 -14.30 23.56
CA LEU A 19 5.88 -13.80 24.92
C LEU A 19 6.20 -12.31 25.05
N ALA A 20 7.23 -11.83 24.33
CA ALA A 20 7.62 -10.42 24.34
C ALA A 20 6.61 -9.52 23.61
N GLU A 21 6.02 -10.01 22.51
CA GLU A 21 5.03 -9.26 21.72
C GLU A 21 3.60 -9.36 22.28
N SER A 22 3.29 -10.40 23.04
CA SER A 22 1.96 -10.61 23.62
C SER A 22 1.67 -9.56 24.69
N PRO A 23 0.58 -8.77 24.58
CA PRO A 23 0.21 -7.78 25.60
C PRO A 23 -0.03 -8.37 27.00
N VAL A 24 -0.29 -9.67 27.07
CA VAL A 24 -0.51 -10.44 28.31
C VAL A 24 0.61 -11.43 28.59
N SER A 25 1.71 -11.37 27.84
CA SER A 25 2.87 -12.26 27.97
C SER A 25 2.51 -13.75 27.95
N GLN A 26 1.61 -14.14 27.04
CA GLN A 26 1.12 -15.51 26.88
C GLN A 26 1.22 -15.98 25.43
N VAL A 27 1.50 -17.27 25.25
CA VAL A 27 1.43 -17.99 23.97
C VAL A 27 0.62 -19.27 24.12
N LEU A 28 -0.07 -19.69 23.05
CA LEU A 28 -0.73 -20.99 22.93
C LEU A 28 0.10 -21.87 21.99
N ILE A 29 0.28 -23.15 22.36
CA ILE A 29 1.04 -24.12 21.57
C ILE A 29 0.11 -25.28 21.23
N GLU A 30 -0.04 -25.55 19.94
CA GLU A 30 -1.00 -26.53 19.44
C GLU A 30 -0.32 -27.60 18.57
N ARG A 31 -1.02 -28.72 18.41
CA ARG A 31 -0.61 -29.76 17.46
C ARG A 31 -0.77 -29.21 16.05
N SER A 32 0.24 -29.44 15.21
CA SER A 32 0.22 -29.05 13.80
C SER A 32 -0.96 -29.66 13.04
N LEU A 33 -1.66 -28.81 12.29
CA LEU A 33 -2.73 -29.13 11.34
C LEU A 33 -2.31 -28.79 9.89
N LEU A 34 -1.00 -28.73 9.62
CA LEU A 34 -0.49 -28.34 8.31
C LEU A 34 -1.08 -29.18 7.18
N GLY A 35 -1.55 -28.50 6.13
CA GLY A 35 -2.15 -29.15 4.96
C GLY A 35 -3.63 -29.51 5.11
N TRP A 36 -4.27 -29.23 6.24
CA TRP A 36 -5.74 -29.30 6.36
C TRP A 36 -6.39 -28.15 5.60
N LYS A 37 -7.66 -28.31 5.22
CA LYS A 37 -8.46 -27.23 4.63
C LYS A 37 -8.72 -26.16 5.69
N GLU A 38 -8.68 -24.89 5.32
CA GLU A 38 -8.91 -23.76 6.22
C GLU A 38 -10.14 -22.95 5.75
N PHE A 39 -11.03 -22.65 6.68
CA PHE A 39 -12.31 -21.99 6.43
C PHE A 39 -12.53 -20.84 7.40
N GLU A 40 -13.26 -19.83 6.94
CA GLU A 40 -13.70 -18.71 7.78
C GLU A 40 -15.20 -18.48 7.61
N LEU A 41 -15.91 -18.29 8.71
CA LEU A 41 -17.30 -17.83 8.71
C LEU A 41 -17.39 -16.44 9.33
N GLU A 42 -18.01 -15.52 8.61
CA GLU A 42 -18.39 -14.22 9.14
C GLU A 42 -19.80 -14.32 9.71
N VAL A 43 -19.93 -14.06 11.01
CA VAL A 43 -21.14 -14.31 11.78
C VAL A 43 -21.62 -13.00 12.41
N MET A 44 -22.92 -12.79 12.48
CA MET A 44 -23.52 -11.65 13.15
C MET A 44 -24.59 -12.09 14.13
N ARG A 45 -24.63 -11.44 15.31
CA ARG A 45 -25.59 -11.71 16.38
C ARG A 45 -26.18 -10.43 16.97
N ASP A 46 -27.45 -10.47 17.34
CA ASP A 46 -28.18 -9.36 17.99
C ASP A 46 -28.74 -9.71 19.38
N LEU A 47 -29.33 -8.71 20.06
CA LEU A 47 -29.92 -8.84 21.40
C LEU A 47 -31.15 -9.75 21.49
N ALA A 48 -31.76 -10.09 20.35
CA ALA A 48 -32.85 -11.07 20.30
C ALA A 48 -32.32 -12.51 20.13
N ASP A 49 -31.00 -12.69 20.14
CA ASP A 49 -30.30 -13.94 19.86
C ASP A 49 -30.52 -14.45 18.42
N ASN A 50 -30.88 -13.56 17.49
CA ASN A 50 -30.80 -13.89 16.08
C ASN A 50 -29.33 -14.04 15.70
N VAL A 51 -28.99 -15.08 14.95
CA VAL A 51 -27.65 -15.33 14.44
C VAL A 51 -27.71 -15.65 12.95
N VAL A 52 -26.89 -14.97 12.15
CA VAL A 52 -26.80 -15.19 10.70
C VAL A 52 -25.35 -15.38 10.29
N ILE A 53 -25.12 -16.29 9.34
CA ILE A 53 -23.84 -16.42 8.63
C ILE A 53 -23.89 -15.50 7.41
N ILE A 54 -23.01 -14.49 7.38
CA ILE A 54 -22.97 -13.50 6.31
C ILE A 54 -22.19 -14.00 5.11
N CYS A 55 -21.10 -14.72 5.35
CA CYS A 55 -20.24 -15.24 4.29
C CYS A 55 -19.48 -16.46 4.80
N SER A 56 -19.25 -17.39 3.88
CA SER A 56 -18.29 -18.49 4.07
C SER A 56 -17.13 -18.34 3.12
N ILE A 57 -15.92 -18.49 3.65
CA ILE A 57 -14.68 -18.33 2.91
C ILE A 57 -13.93 -19.65 2.99
N GLU A 58 -13.47 -20.15 1.85
CA GLU A 58 -12.56 -21.28 1.76
C GLU A 58 -11.19 -20.78 1.32
N ASN A 59 -10.15 -21.18 2.04
CA ASN A 59 -8.78 -20.83 1.68
C ASN A 59 -8.29 -21.80 0.60
N PHE A 60 -7.70 -21.23 -0.47
CA PHE A 60 -7.02 -21.99 -1.51
C PHE A 60 -5.70 -22.56 -0.99
N ASP A 61 -4.93 -21.74 -0.28
CA ASP A 61 -3.74 -22.20 0.44
C ASP A 61 -4.19 -22.90 1.74
N PRO A 62 -3.72 -24.14 2.01
CA PRO A 62 -4.15 -24.89 3.19
C PRO A 62 -3.51 -24.36 4.48
N MET A 63 -4.01 -24.85 5.63
CA MET A 63 -3.52 -24.55 6.97
C MET A 63 -1.99 -24.55 7.02
N GLY A 64 -1.43 -23.44 7.51
CA GLY A 64 0.02 -23.20 7.58
C GLY A 64 0.44 -21.90 6.89
N VAL A 65 -0.38 -21.41 5.97
CA VAL A 65 -0.30 -20.05 5.42
C VAL A 65 -1.38 -19.23 6.11
N HIS A 66 -1.01 -18.09 6.68
CA HIS A 66 -1.98 -17.22 7.33
C HIS A 66 -3.06 -16.80 6.32
N THR A 67 -4.36 -16.82 6.68
CA THR A 67 -5.49 -16.38 5.83
C THR A 67 -5.27 -15.08 5.03
N GLY A 68 -4.70 -14.04 5.66
CA GLY A 68 -4.30 -12.78 5.00
C GLY A 68 -3.24 -12.92 3.90
N ASP A 69 -2.34 -13.90 4.00
CA ASP A 69 -1.37 -14.29 2.97
C ASP A 69 -1.86 -15.45 2.08
N SER A 70 -3.05 -15.98 2.33
CA SER A 70 -3.67 -17.01 1.49
C SER A 70 -4.47 -16.38 0.36
N ILE A 71 -4.50 -17.07 -0.78
CA ILE A 71 -5.60 -16.91 -1.74
C ILE A 71 -6.86 -17.47 -1.07
N THR A 72 -7.98 -16.77 -1.18
CA THR A 72 -9.25 -17.20 -0.60
C THR A 72 -10.41 -17.01 -1.57
N VAL A 73 -11.45 -17.82 -1.41
CA VAL A 73 -12.64 -17.78 -2.25
C VAL A 73 -13.92 -17.72 -1.42
N ALA A 74 -14.93 -17.05 -1.95
CA ALA A 74 -16.28 -17.06 -1.40
C ALA A 74 -17.30 -17.40 -2.50
N PRO A 75 -18.32 -18.24 -2.22
CA PRO A 75 -18.51 -18.98 -0.96
C PRO A 75 -17.52 -20.16 -0.80
N ALA A 76 -17.65 -20.96 0.27
CA ALA A 76 -16.97 -22.27 0.36
C ALA A 76 -17.41 -23.20 -0.80
N GLN A 77 -16.47 -24.01 -1.31
CA GLN A 77 -16.62 -24.83 -2.52
C GLN A 77 -16.62 -26.34 -2.24
N THR A 78 -15.82 -26.80 -1.28
CA THR A 78 -15.51 -28.25 -1.11
C THR A 78 -16.11 -28.89 0.13
N LEU A 79 -17.07 -28.23 0.77
CA LEU A 79 -17.85 -28.81 1.86
C LEU A 79 -19.15 -29.40 1.32
N THR A 80 -19.49 -30.60 1.77
CA THR A 80 -20.88 -31.05 1.67
C THR A 80 -21.76 -30.17 2.54
N ASP A 81 -23.05 -30.05 2.20
CA ASP A 81 -24.00 -29.30 3.03
C ASP A 81 -23.97 -29.78 4.49
N LYS A 82 -23.84 -31.09 4.75
CA LYS A 82 -23.72 -31.62 6.11
C LYS A 82 -22.51 -31.07 6.88
N GLU A 83 -21.35 -31.02 6.24
CA GLU A 83 -20.14 -30.45 6.87
C GLU A 83 -20.29 -28.94 7.08
N TYR A 84 -20.91 -28.25 6.11
CA TYR A 84 -21.21 -26.83 6.24
C TYR A 84 -22.15 -26.55 7.42
N GLN A 85 -23.25 -27.30 7.56
CA GLN A 85 -24.18 -27.13 8.69
C GLN A 85 -23.49 -27.41 10.04
N LEU A 86 -22.62 -28.42 10.12
CA LEU A 86 -21.84 -28.67 11.34
C LEU A 86 -20.92 -27.48 11.69
N MET A 87 -20.26 -26.89 10.69
CA MET A 87 -19.42 -25.70 10.87
C MET A 87 -20.25 -24.48 11.26
N ARG A 88 -21.41 -24.28 10.62
CA ARG A 88 -22.36 -23.22 10.92
C ARG A 88 -22.89 -23.32 12.36
N ASP A 89 -23.32 -24.50 12.79
CA ASP A 89 -23.82 -24.73 14.16
C ASP A 89 -22.71 -24.50 15.21
N ALA A 90 -21.47 -24.90 14.89
CA ALA A 90 -20.32 -24.61 15.73
C ALA A 90 -20.07 -23.10 15.84
N ALA A 91 -20.12 -22.36 14.73
CA ALA A 91 -19.95 -20.91 14.69
C ALA A 91 -21.00 -20.19 15.53
N VAL A 92 -22.27 -20.59 15.41
CA VAL A 92 -23.39 -20.10 16.23
C VAL A 92 -23.17 -20.39 17.72
N SER A 93 -22.65 -21.57 18.06
CA SER A 93 -22.36 -21.94 19.45
C SER A 93 -21.21 -21.12 20.02
N ILE A 94 -20.15 -20.89 19.24
CA ILE A 94 -18.96 -20.13 19.63
C ILE A 94 -19.30 -18.66 19.87
N ILE A 95 -20.04 -18.01 18.96
CA ILE A 95 -20.37 -16.58 19.13
C ILE A 95 -21.24 -16.35 20.37
N ARG A 96 -22.10 -17.32 20.72
CA ARG A 96 -22.89 -17.32 21.96
C ARG A 96 -22.01 -17.51 23.20
N GLU A 97 -21.14 -18.52 23.20
CA GLU A 97 -20.28 -18.85 24.34
C GLU A 97 -19.29 -17.73 24.67
N ILE A 98 -18.71 -17.09 23.64
CA ILE A 98 -17.82 -15.93 23.83
C ILE A 98 -18.58 -14.69 24.30
N GLY A 99 -19.91 -14.66 24.12
CA GLY A 99 -20.76 -13.57 24.60
C GLY A 99 -20.79 -12.36 23.67
N VAL A 100 -20.56 -12.53 22.36
CA VAL A 100 -20.75 -11.44 21.41
C VAL A 100 -22.25 -11.34 21.10
N GLU A 101 -22.93 -10.40 21.73
CA GLU A 101 -24.39 -10.26 21.66
C GLU A 101 -24.88 -9.22 20.65
N THR A 102 -24.03 -8.27 20.23
CA THR A 102 -24.47 -7.09 19.46
C THR A 102 -23.48 -6.69 18.37
N GLY A 103 -23.16 -7.59 17.45
CA GLY A 103 -22.19 -7.29 16.41
C GLY A 103 -21.77 -8.48 15.56
N GLY A 104 -20.74 -8.24 14.75
CA GLY A 104 -20.13 -9.25 13.89
C GLY A 104 -18.82 -9.79 14.45
N SER A 105 -18.52 -11.05 14.12
CA SER A 105 -17.28 -11.75 14.45
C SER A 105 -16.86 -12.67 13.31
N ASN A 106 -15.55 -12.85 13.15
CA ASN A 106 -14.96 -13.86 12.26
C ASN A 106 -14.61 -15.10 13.07
N ILE A 107 -14.94 -16.29 12.57
CA ILE A 107 -14.61 -17.57 13.21
C ILE A 107 -13.88 -18.46 12.20
N GLN A 108 -12.71 -18.99 12.60
CA GLN A 108 -11.85 -19.78 11.73
C GLN A 108 -11.87 -21.26 12.12
N PHE A 109 -11.83 -22.12 11.10
CA PHE A 109 -11.90 -23.57 11.24
C PHE A 109 -10.86 -24.25 10.36
N ALA A 110 -10.38 -25.39 10.82
CA ALA A 110 -9.67 -26.36 9.99
C ALA A 110 -10.51 -27.62 9.80
N VAL A 111 -10.52 -28.17 8.58
CA VAL A 111 -11.19 -29.43 8.24
C VAL A 111 -10.18 -30.40 7.67
N ASN A 112 -10.10 -31.59 8.26
CA ASN A 112 -9.28 -32.67 7.73
C ASN A 112 -9.91 -33.18 6.41
N PRO A 113 -9.20 -33.10 5.27
CA PRO A 113 -9.75 -33.56 4.00
C PRO A 113 -10.01 -35.07 3.94
N ASP A 114 -9.36 -35.86 4.79
CA ASP A 114 -9.46 -37.33 4.74
C ASP A 114 -10.72 -37.88 5.44
N ASP A 115 -11.19 -37.23 6.51
CA ASP A 115 -12.27 -37.74 7.37
C ASP A 115 -13.33 -36.70 7.78
N GLY A 116 -13.21 -35.44 7.32
CA GLY A 116 -14.14 -34.36 7.63
C GLY A 116 -14.04 -33.84 9.06
N ARG A 117 -13.01 -34.22 9.83
CA ARG A 117 -12.84 -33.74 11.21
C ARG A 117 -12.70 -32.22 11.24
N LEU A 118 -13.62 -31.56 11.93
CA LEU A 118 -13.65 -30.12 12.17
C LEU A 118 -12.86 -29.76 13.45
N VAL A 119 -12.05 -28.70 13.36
CA VAL A 119 -11.34 -28.09 14.50
C VAL A 119 -11.54 -26.57 14.43
N VAL A 120 -11.88 -25.96 15.56
CA VAL A 120 -11.95 -24.50 15.71
C VAL A 120 -10.54 -23.97 15.93
N ILE A 121 -10.15 -22.92 15.19
CA ILE A 121 -8.81 -22.33 15.28
C ILE A 121 -8.84 -21.10 16.19
N GLU A 122 -9.62 -20.08 15.81
CA GLU A 122 -9.77 -18.87 16.59
C GLU A 122 -11.12 -18.20 16.31
N MET A 123 -11.47 -17.23 17.15
CA MET A 123 -12.51 -16.26 16.82
C MET A 123 -12.03 -14.84 17.10
N ASN A 124 -12.40 -13.92 16.22
CA ASN A 124 -12.07 -12.51 16.32
C ASN A 124 -13.35 -11.75 16.68
N PRO A 125 -13.50 -11.26 17.94
CA PRO A 125 -14.73 -10.61 18.43
C PRO A 125 -14.82 -9.14 17.97
N ARG A 126 -14.65 -8.92 16.66
CA ARG A 126 -14.62 -7.61 15.99
C ARG A 126 -14.69 -7.80 14.48
N VAL A 127 -14.89 -6.69 13.77
CA VAL A 127 -14.58 -6.61 12.34
C VAL A 127 -13.10 -6.95 12.07
N SER A 128 -12.85 -7.55 10.91
CA SER A 128 -11.57 -8.06 10.44
C SER A 128 -11.34 -7.68 8.96
N ARG A 129 -10.15 -7.97 8.41
CA ARG A 129 -9.95 -7.89 6.94
C ARG A 129 -10.92 -8.82 6.20
N SER A 130 -11.14 -10.02 6.74
CA SER A 130 -12.11 -10.99 6.22
C SER A 130 -13.54 -10.46 6.26
N SER A 131 -13.89 -9.64 7.26
CA SER A 131 -15.20 -8.98 7.31
C SER A 131 -15.35 -7.88 6.25
N ALA A 132 -14.26 -7.20 5.87
CA ALA A 132 -14.27 -6.26 4.75
C ALA A 132 -14.49 -7.02 3.44
N LEU A 133 -13.69 -8.07 3.18
CA LEU A 133 -13.88 -8.99 2.05
C LEU A 133 -15.31 -9.55 2.00
N ALA A 134 -15.83 -10.04 3.12
CA ALA A 134 -17.18 -10.58 3.27
C ALA A 134 -18.29 -9.52 3.31
N SER A 135 -17.95 -8.23 3.40
CA SER A 135 -18.93 -7.19 3.14
C SER A 135 -19.02 -6.92 1.64
N LYS A 136 -17.87 -6.89 0.96
CA LYS A 136 -17.81 -6.67 -0.48
C LYS A 136 -18.32 -7.85 -1.29
N ALA A 137 -18.02 -9.09 -0.88
CA ALA A 137 -18.37 -10.29 -1.64
C ALA A 137 -19.89 -10.45 -1.83
N PRO A 138 -20.72 -10.56 -0.77
CA PRO A 138 -22.18 -10.63 -0.89
C PRO A 138 -22.85 -9.27 -1.09
N GLY A 139 -22.19 -8.15 -0.76
CA GLY A 139 -22.83 -6.83 -0.68
C GLY A 139 -23.56 -6.55 0.66
N PHE A 140 -23.19 -7.24 1.73
CA PHE A 140 -23.79 -7.08 3.07
C PHE A 140 -22.90 -6.20 3.96
N PRO A 141 -23.31 -4.99 4.39
CA PRO A 141 -22.41 -4.03 5.05
C PRO A 141 -22.19 -4.34 6.54
N ILE A 142 -21.32 -5.31 6.84
CA ILE A 142 -21.13 -5.87 8.21
C ILE A 142 -20.87 -4.77 9.25
N ALA A 143 -19.92 -3.87 9.01
CA ALA A 143 -19.55 -2.84 9.98
C ALA A 143 -20.69 -1.83 10.24
N LYS A 144 -21.44 -1.47 9.20
CA LYS A 144 -22.59 -0.55 9.29
C LYS A 144 -23.73 -1.16 10.11
N ILE A 145 -24.01 -2.44 9.91
CA ILE A 145 -25.05 -3.16 10.63
C ILE A 145 -24.61 -3.45 12.07
N ALA A 146 -23.36 -3.91 12.28
CA ALA A 146 -22.80 -4.12 13.61
C ALA A 146 -22.85 -2.85 14.48
N ALA A 147 -22.57 -1.67 13.90
CA ALA A 147 -22.69 -0.40 14.61
C ALA A 147 -24.14 -0.09 15.06
N LYS A 148 -25.16 -0.46 14.27
CA LYS A 148 -26.57 -0.34 14.65
C LYS A 148 -26.94 -1.34 15.74
N LEU A 149 -26.50 -2.59 15.63
CA LEU A 149 -26.74 -3.61 16.66
C LEU A 149 -26.15 -3.20 18.02
N ALA A 150 -24.96 -2.61 18.03
CA ALA A 150 -24.29 -2.14 19.24
C ALA A 150 -25.07 -1.04 20.00
N ILE A 151 -25.99 -0.34 19.33
CA ILE A 151 -26.88 0.67 19.97
C ILE A 151 -28.31 0.15 20.18
N GLY A 152 -28.51 -1.17 20.09
CA GLY A 152 -29.75 -1.85 20.51
C GLY A 152 -30.72 -2.23 19.39
N TYR A 153 -30.38 -1.98 18.12
CA TYR A 153 -31.18 -2.51 17.00
C TYR A 153 -31.09 -4.03 16.92
N ARG A 154 -32.10 -4.63 16.31
CA ARG A 154 -32.12 -6.05 15.93
C ARG A 154 -31.99 -6.20 14.41
N LEU A 155 -31.57 -7.38 13.96
CA LEU A 155 -31.35 -7.67 12.54
C LEU A 155 -32.66 -7.54 11.72
N ASP A 156 -33.80 -7.90 12.31
CA ASP A 156 -35.13 -7.78 11.69
C ASP A 156 -35.62 -6.33 11.56
N GLU A 157 -35.08 -5.41 12.35
CA GLU A 157 -35.40 -3.98 12.33
C GLU A 157 -34.58 -3.20 11.28
N ILE A 158 -33.47 -3.79 10.81
CA ILE A 158 -32.56 -3.16 9.86
C ILE A 158 -32.92 -3.64 8.46
N ARG A 159 -33.21 -2.70 7.56
CA ARG A 159 -33.47 -3.01 6.14
C ARG A 159 -32.16 -3.34 5.41
N ASN A 160 -32.19 -4.32 4.51
CA ASN A 160 -31.10 -4.60 3.57
C ASN A 160 -30.93 -3.42 2.61
N ASP A 161 -29.71 -2.89 2.52
CA ASP A 161 -29.37 -1.70 1.73
C ASP A 161 -29.54 -1.92 0.21
N ILE A 162 -29.20 -3.12 -0.28
CA ILE A 162 -29.13 -3.40 -1.72
C ILE A 162 -30.51 -3.70 -2.31
N THR A 163 -31.25 -4.64 -1.71
CA THR A 163 -32.60 -5.00 -2.18
C THR A 163 -33.63 -3.96 -1.77
N ARG A 164 -33.42 -3.29 -0.64
CA ARG A 164 -34.40 -2.40 -0.02
C ARG A 164 -35.76 -3.08 0.18
N GLU A 165 -35.88 -4.39 0.19
CA GLU A 165 -37.17 -5.06 0.40
C GLU A 165 -37.12 -6.04 1.57
N THR A 166 -35.93 -6.59 1.83
CA THR A 166 -35.70 -7.59 2.86
C THR A 166 -35.09 -6.97 4.13
N PRO A 167 -35.26 -7.60 5.31
CA PRO A 167 -34.51 -7.24 6.51
C PRO A 167 -33.05 -7.70 6.41
N ALA A 168 -32.21 -7.30 7.37
CA ALA A 168 -30.82 -7.77 7.49
C ALA A 168 -30.73 -9.15 8.20
N SER A 169 -31.84 -9.68 8.71
CA SER A 169 -31.94 -11.00 9.34
C SER A 169 -32.04 -12.13 8.30
N PHE A 170 -31.04 -12.27 7.45
CA PHE A 170 -30.93 -13.34 6.45
C PHE A 170 -29.45 -13.73 6.23
N GLU A 171 -29.23 -14.88 5.60
CA GLU A 171 -27.91 -15.34 5.16
C GLU A 171 -27.79 -15.07 3.65
N PRO A 172 -26.81 -14.26 3.19
CA PRO A 172 -26.65 -13.96 1.77
C PRO A 172 -26.39 -15.19 0.90
N VAL A 173 -26.90 -15.16 -0.33
CA VAL A 173 -26.66 -16.18 -1.36
C VAL A 173 -25.98 -15.52 -2.55
N LEU A 174 -24.89 -16.12 -3.01
CA LEU A 174 -24.11 -15.65 -4.16
C LEU A 174 -24.33 -16.59 -5.34
N ASP A 175 -24.62 -16.05 -6.51
CA ASP A 175 -24.66 -16.77 -7.79
C ASP A 175 -23.38 -16.56 -8.63
N TYR A 176 -22.31 -16.16 -7.96
CA TYR A 176 -20.97 -15.94 -8.50
C TYR A 176 -19.89 -16.44 -7.53
N CYS A 177 -18.65 -16.47 -8.01
CA CYS A 177 -17.47 -16.79 -7.22
C CYS A 177 -16.60 -15.55 -7.05
N VAL A 178 -16.23 -15.28 -5.80
CA VAL A 178 -15.28 -14.22 -5.44
C VAL A 178 -13.92 -14.86 -5.17
N VAL A 179 -12.87 -14.28 -5.75
CA VAL A 179 -11.48 -14.69 -5.48
C VAL A 179 -10.71 -13.49 -4.95
N LYS A 180 -10.05 -13.67 -3.82
CA LYS A 180 -9.09 -12.73 -3.25
C LYS A 180 -7.67 -13.27 -3.39
N ILE A 181 -6.74 -12.40 -3.81
CA ILE A 181 -5.30 -12.71 -3.84
C ILE A 181 -4.54 -11.62 -3.06
N PRO A 182 -3.65 -11.98 -2.12
CA PRO A 182 -2.81 -11.00 -1.43
C PRO A 182 -1.81 -10.33 -2.37
N ARG A 183 -1.38 -9.12 -2.02
CA ARG A 183 -0.30 -8.38 -2.67
C ARG A 183 0.89 -8.29 -1.73
N TRP A 184 2.06 -8.74 -2.18
CA TRP A 184 3.32 -8.67 -1.41
C TRP A 184 4.31 -7.72 -2.04
N ALA A 185 5.17 -7.08 -1.25
CA ALA A 185 6.20 -6.16 -1.73
C ALA A 185 7.64 -6.64 -1.42
N PHE A 186 7.91 -7.94 -1.57
CA PHE A 186 9.24 -8.52 -1.29
C PHE A 186 10.36 -7.93 -2.15
N GLU A 187 10.04 -7.35 -3.31
CA GLU A 187 11.00 -6.63 -4.13
C GLU A 187 11.66 -5.43 -3.40
N LYS A 188 11.02 -4.90 -2.35
CA LYS A 188 11.55 -3.83 -1.50
C LYS A 188 12.37 -4.33 -0.31
N PHE A 189 12.38 -5.65 -0.12
CA PHE A 189 13.00 -6.34 1.02
C PHE A 189 13.73 -7.60 0.51
N PRO A 190 14.78 -7.45 -0.32
CA PRO A 190 15.43 -8.58 -0.98
C PRO A 190 16.04 -9.60 0.00
N GLU A 191 16.38 -9.19 1.22
CA GLU A 191 16.90 -10.06 2.27
C GLU A 191 15.80 -10.81 3.06
N ALA A 192 14.53 -10.44 2.88
CA ALA A 192 13.43 -11.07 3.61
C ALA A 192 13.18 -12.49 3.12
N ASP A 193 12.88 -13.39 4.07
CA ASP A 193 12.37 -14.71 3.72
C ASP A 193 10.99 -14.60 3.03
N ARG A 194 10.93 -15.04 1.78
CA ARG A 194 9.71 -15.02 0.94
C ARG A 194 8.73 -16.16 1.25
N THR A 195 9.09 -17.06 2.16
CA THR A 195 8.21 -18.16 2.60
C THR A 195 6.98 -17.60 3.31
N LEU A 196 5.80 -18.02 2.86
CA LEU A 196 4.53 -17.69 3.50
C LEU A 196 4.29 -18.65 4.66
N THR A 197 3.82 -18.11 5.77
CA THR A 197 3.71 -18.78 7.07
C THR A 197 2.49 -18.23 7.81
N THR A 198 2.24 -18.71 9.02
CA THR A 198 1.28 -18.16 9.99
C THR A 198 1.52 -16.71 10.39
N GLN A 199 2.63 -16.06 9.97
CA GLN A 199 2.82 -14.62 10.13
C GLN A 199 2.61 -13.93 8.78
N MET A 200 1.60 -13.06 8.71
CA MET A 200 1.25 -12.30 7.51
C MET A 200 2.38 -11.34 7.07
N LYS A 201 2.71 -11.36 5.77
CA LYS A 201 3.74 -10.55 5.10
C LYS A 201 3.19 -9.75 3.91
N SER A 202 1.96 -9.98 3.48
CA SER A 202 1.27 -9.16 2.46
C SER A 202 1.04 -7.73 2.95
N VAL A 203 0.97 -6.80 1.99
CA VAL A 203 0.82 -5.35 2.18
C VAL A 203 -0.51 -4.80 1.66
N GLY A 204 -1.36 -5.69 1.13
CA GLY A 204 -2.69 -5.38 0.59
C GLY A 204 -3.27 -6.61 -0.10
N GLU A 205 -4.39 -6.44 -0.78
CA GLU A 205 -5.09 -7.53 -1.46
C GLU A 205 -5.94 -7.01 -2.64
N VAL A 206 -6.21 -7.91 -3.58
CA VAL A 206 -7.19 -7.71 -4.65
C VAL A 206 -8.35 -8.65 -4.44
N MET A 207 -9.54 -8.22 -4.87
CA MET A 207 -10.71 -9.05 -4.99
C MET A 207 -11.22 -8.99 -6.43
N SER A 208 -11.84 -10.07 -6.89
CA SER A 208 -12.56 -10.08 -8.15
C SER A 208 -13.78 -10.97 -8.08
N ILE A 209 -14.73 -10.72 -8.96
CA ILE A 209 -16.00 -11.43 -9.04
C ILE A 209 -16.13 -12.00 -10.45
N GLY A 210 -16.48 -13.28 -10.57
CA GLY A 210 -16.79 -13.92 -11.85
C GLY A 210 -17.87 -14.98 -11.67
N ARG A 211 -18.59 -15.33 -12.74
CA ARG A 211 -19.64 -16.37 -12.70
C ARG A 211 -19.08 -17.78 -12.47
N THR A 212 -17.77 -17.94 -12.67
CA THR A 212 -17.05 -19.17 -12.37
C THR A 212 -15.77 -18.85 -11.61
N PHE A 213 -15.25 -19.84 -10.86
CA PHE A 213 -13.94 -19.73 -10.22
C PHE A 213 -12.83 -19.40 -11.22
N LYS A 214 -12.86 -20.00 -12.43
CA LYS A 214 -11.86 -19.76 -13.48
C LYS A 214 -11.84 -18.30 -13.94
N GLU A 215 -13.03 -17.75 -14.18
CA GLU A 215 -13.18 -16.35 -14.56
C GLU A 215 -12.70 -15.41 -13.45
N SER A 216 -13.15 -15.65 -12.23
CA SER A 216 -12.78 -14.87 -11.04
C SER A 216 -11.27 -14.93 -10.78
N LEU A 217 -10.66 -16.13 -10.78
CA LEU A 217 -9.22 -16.29 -10.59
C LEU A 217 -8.40 -15.48 -11.61
N GLN A 218 -8.75 -15.54 -12.90
CA GLN A 218 -8.02 -14.80 -13.93
C GLN A 218 -8.24 -13.28 -13.85
N LYS A 219 -9.40 -12.82 -13.35
CA LYS A 219 -9.64 -11.40 -13.01
C LYS A 219 -8.78 -10.96 -11.84
N ALA A 220 -8.68 -11.76 -10.78
CA ALA A 220 -7.82 -11.47 -9.64
C ALA A 220 -6.34 -11.38 -10.07
N ILE A 221 -5.85 -12.32 -10.89
CA ILE A 221 -4.45 -12.31 -11.37
C ILE A 221 -4.10 -11.01 -12.07
N ARG A 222 -4.93 -10.56 -13.04
CA ARG A 222 -4.64 -9.32 -13.77
C ARG A 222 -4.92 -8.04 -12.96
N SER A 223 -5.57 -8.17 -11.80
CA SER A 223 -5.78 -7.08 -10.84
C SER A 223 -4.58 -6.85 -9.91
N LEU A 224 -3.62 -7.78 -9.84
CA LEU A 224 -2.50 -7.73 -8.88
C LEU A 224 -1.51 -6.58 -9.10
N GLU A 225 -1.61 -5.87 -10.24
CA GLU A 225 -0.70 -4.79 -10.60
C GLU A 225 0.77 -5.23 -10.60
N GLN A 226 1.01 -6.42 -11.15
CA GLN A 226 2.33 -7.07 -11.29
C GLN A 226 2.67 -7.41 -12.76
N ASP A 227 1.94 -6.84 -13.72
CA ASP A 227 2.10 -7.10 -15.16
C ASP A 227 1.96 -8.59 -15.55
N ARG A 228 1.19 -9.36 -14.76
CA ARG A 228 0.87 -10.77 -15.02
C ARG A 228 -0.52 -10.92 -15.64
N TRP A 229 -0.60 -11.65 -16.74
CA TRP A 229 -1.83 -11.82 -17.52
C TRP A 229 -2.31 -13.27 -17.61
N GLY A 230 -1.60 -14.21 -16.98
CA GLY A 230 -1.95 -15.63 -16.95
C GLY A 230 -1.21 -16.38 -15.86
N LEU A 231 -1.46 -17.69 -15.78
CA LEU A 231 -0.87 -18.59 -14.79
C LEU A 231 0.52 -19.06 -15.21
N THR A 232 1.52 -18.19 -15.22
CA THR A 232 2.91 -18.52 -15.61
C THR A 232 3.95 -17.64 -14.91
N LEU A 233 5.15 -18.16 -14.69
CA LEU A 233 6.29 -17.45 -14.13
C LEU A 233 6.99 -16.53 -15.15
N ASP A 234 6.59 -16.58 -16.43
CA ASP A 234 7.16 -15.80 -17.54
C ASP A 234 8.68 -16.01 -17.74
N ARG A 235 9.19 -17.17 -17.30
CA ARG A 235 10.56 -17.62 -17.53
C ARG A 235 10.62 -19.15 -17.61
N PRO A 236 11.62 -19.74 -18.29
CA PRO A 236 11.85 -21.17 -18.21
C PRO A 236 12.26 -21.56 -16.79
N VAL A 237 11.66 -22.64 -16.28
CA VAL A 237 11.90 -23.17 -14.95
C VAL A 237 12.00 -24.69 -15.04
N GLU A 238 13.06 -25.25 -14.45
CA GLU A 238 13.27 -26.70 -14.42
C GLU A 238 12.26 -27.37 -13.48
N LEU A 239 11.93 -28.64 -13.76
CA LEU A 239 10.90 -29.38 -13.04
C LEU A 239 11.17 -29.47 -11.53
N ASP A 240 12.44 -29.56 -11.13
CA ASP A 240 12.81 -29.62 -9.70
C ASP A 240 12.62 -28.27 -8.99
N GLU A 241 12.85 -27.15 -9.68
CA GLU A 241 12.55 -25.81 -9.15
C GLU A 241 11.04 -25.62 -9.01
N LEU A 242 10.24 -26.04 -10.00
CA LEU A 242 8.76 -26.03 -9.91
C LEU A 242 8.26 -26.82 -8.69
N ARG A 243 8.81 -28.02 -8.45
CA ARG A 243 8.45 -28.83 -7.28
C ARG A 243 8.74 -28.11 -5.95
N GLN A 244 9.86 -27.38 -5.86
CA GLN A 244 10.19 -26.61 -4.67
C GLN A 244 9.26 -25.41 -4.48
N LEU A 245 8.99 -24.66 -5.55
CA LEU A 245 8.05 -23.52 -5.54
C LEU A 245 6.62 -23.94 -5.18
N ILE A 246 6.21 -25.17 -5.49
CA ILE A 246 4.89 -25.69 -5.13
C ILE A 246 4.85 -26.20 -3.69
N ARG A 247 5.93 -26.83 -3.23
CA ARG A 247 6.05 -27.43 -1.89
C ARG A 247 6.12 -26.37 -0.80
N VAL A 248 6.92 -25.32 -0.99
CA VAL A 248 7.14 -24.26 0.00
C VAL A 248 6.24 -23.07 -0.36
N PRO A 249 5.25 -22.70 0.46
CA PRO A 249 4.38 -21.56 0.18
C PRO A 249 5.17 -20.28 -0.09
N ASN A 250 4.89 -19.62 -1.21
CA ASN A 250 5.56 -18.38 -1.64
C ASN A 250 4.63 -17.60 -2.60
N PRO A 251 4.87 -16.30 -2.84
CA PRO A 251 4.04 -15.48 -3.73
C PRO A 251 3.93 -15.97 -5.18
N ASP A 252 4.92 -16.73 -5.65
CA ASP A 252 4.99 -17.21 -7.04
C ASP A 252 4.33 -18.59 -7.22
N ARG A 253 3.84 -19.20 -6.13
CA ARG A 253 3.32 -20.58 -6.09
C ARG A 253 2.18 -20.84 -7.07
N LEU A 254 1.20 -19.94 -7.15
CA LEU A 254 0.06 -20.06 -8.07
C LEU A 254 0.53 -20.15 -9.54
N PHE A 255 1.53 -19.36 -9.90
CA PHE A 255 2.08 -19.32 -11.25
C PHE A 255 2.92 -20.57 -11.55
N ALA A 256 3.70 -21.04 -10.56
CA ALA A 256 4.45 -22.28 -10.65
C ALA A 256 3.53 -23.50 -10.87
N ILE A 257 2.32 -23.52 -10.28
CA ILE A 257 1.32 -24.57 -10.54
C ILE A 257 0.89 -24.58 -12.01
N GLY A 258 0.67 -23.42 -12.61
CA GLY A 258 0.35 -23.31 -14.04
C GLY A 258 1.46 -23.87 -14.93
N ASP A 259 2.72 -23.51 -14.65
CA ASP A 259 3.87 -24.03 -15.39
C ASP A 259 4.12 -25.53 -15.14
N ALA A 260 3.82 -26.03 -13.94
CA ALA A 260 3.90 -27.46 -13.63
C ALA A 260 2.91 -28.30 -14.45
N TYR A 261 1.70 -27.81 -14.69
CA TYR A 261 0.77 -28.45 -15.62
C TYR A 261 1.29 -28.41 -17.06
N ARG A 262 1.89 -27.30 -17.50
CA ARG A 262 2.54 -27.23 -18.82
C ARG A 262 3.71 -28.21 -18.94
N ALA A 263 4.42 -28.47 -17.85
CA ALA A 263 5.51 -29.45 -17.76
C ALA A 263 5.02 -30.92 -17.58
N GLY A 264 3.70 -31.16 -17.55
CA GLY A 264 3.11 -32.50 -17.52
C GLY A 264 2.92 -33.11 -16.13
N MET A 265 3.03 -32.34 -15.05
CA MET A 265 2.68 -32.83 -13.70
C MET A 265 1.17 -33.08 -13.57
N THR A 266 0.79 -34.10 -12.80
CA THR A 266 -0.63 -34.42 -12.56
C THR A 266 -1.19 -33.63 -11.38
N THR A 267 -2.52 -33.52 -11.29
CA THR A 267 -3.21 -32.95 -10.12
C THR A 267 -2.79 -33.66 -8.82
N THR A 268 -2.60 -34.98 -8.86
CA THR A 268 -2.12 -35.78 -7.72
C THR A 268 -0.72 -35.38 -7.27
N ASP A 269 0.20 -35.16 -8.22
CA ASP A 269 1.57 -34.73 -7.91
C ASP A 269 1.59 -33.36 -7.24
N ILE A 270 0.84 -32.41 -7.81
CA ILE A 270 0.77 -31.03 -7.32
C ILE A 270 0.06 -30.99 -5.96
N HIS A 271 -1.05 -31.71 -5.78
CA HIS A 271 -1.72 -31.85 -4.48
C HIS A 271 -0.79 -32.49 -3.44
N GLY A 272 -0.05 -33.54 -3.81
CA GLY A 272 0.90 -34.21 -2.92
C GLY A 272 1.97 -33.27 -2.37
N LEU A 273 2.42 -32.30 -3.17
CA LEU A 273 3.39 -31.28 -2.78
C LEU A 273 2.75 -30.12 -2.01
N SER A 274 1.59 -29.66 -2.46
CA SER A 274 1.02 -28.38 -2.03
C SER A 274 -0.04 -28.47 -0.94
N LYS A 275 -0.74 -29.61 -0.88
CA LYS A 275 -1.96 -29.83 -0.11
C LYS A 275 -3.15 -28.93 -0.48
N ILE A 276 -3.05 -28.17 -1.58
CA ILE A 276 -4.18 -27.41 -2.16
C ILE A 276 -5.23 -28.40 -2.65
N ASP A 277 -6.51 -28.14 -2.37
CA ASP A 277 -7.60 -29.05 -2.72
C ASP A 277 -7.63 -29.36 -4.23
N PRO A 278 -7.78 -30.64 -4.63
CA PRO A 278 -7.85 -31.04 -6.04
C PRO A 278 -8.87 -30.28 -6.87
N TRP A 279 -9.98 -29.82 -6.26
CA TRP A 279 -10.99 -29.03 -6.96
C TRP A 279 -10.43 -27.74 -7.58
N PHE A 280 -9.62 -26.99 -6.83
CA PHE A 280 -8.97 -25.78 -7.34
C PHE A 280 -7.93 -26.11 -8.41
N LEU A 281 -7.15 -27.16 -8.17
CA LEU A 281 -6.10 -27.61 -9.07
C LEU A 281 -6.66 -28.08 -10.42
N ASP A 282 -7.76 -28.82 -10.42
CA ASP A 282 -8.41 -29.25 -11.67
C ASP A 282 -9.01 -28.07 -12.45
N ASN A 283 -9.55 -27.06 -11.76
CA ASN A 283 -9.98 -25.84 -12.44
C ASN A 283 -8.81 -25.09 -13.09
N ILE A 284 -7.65 -25.02 -12.42
CA ILE A 284 -6.42 -24.46 -12.99
C ILE A 284 -5.95 -25.30 -14.19
N ARG A 285 -5.95 -26.63 -14.05
CA ARG A 285 -5.58 -27.56 -15.13
C ARG A 285 -6.42 -27.35 -16.38
N GLU A 286 -7.72 -27.14 -16.23
CA GLU A 286 -8.62 -26.83 -17.35
C GLU A 286 -8.30 -25.50 -18.05
N ILE A 287 -7.91 -24.46 -17.29
CA ILE A 287 -7.43 -23.20 -17.87
C ILE A 287 -6.19 -23.48 -18.73
N ILE A 288 -5.19 -24.17 -18.17
CA ILE A 288 -3.94 -24.49 -18.87
C ILE A 288 -4.20 -25.38 -20.10
N ALA A 289 -5.07 -26.39 -19.98
CA ALA A 289 -5.41 -27.31 -21.05
C ALA A 289 -6.14 -26.64 -22.23
N PHE A 290 -6.76 -25.47 -22.01
CA PHE A 290 -7.42 -24.69 -23.06
C PHE A 290 -6.47 -23.74 -23.81
N GLU A 291 -5.29 -23.42 -23.28
CA GLU A 291 -4.32 -22.53 -23.94
C GLU A 291 -3.91 -23.00 -25.36
N PRO A 292 -3.65 -24.30 -25.61
CA PRO A 292 -3.32 -24.77 -26.96
C PRO A 292 -4.45 -24.56 -27.97
N GLU A 293 -5.71 -24.63 -27.53
CA GLU A 293 -6.88 -24.37 -28.39
C GLU A 293 -6.96 -22.87 -28.73
N ILE A 294 -6.66 -21.99 -27.77
CA ILE A 294 -6.57 -20.55 -28.01
C ILE A 294 -5.50 -20.25 -29.06
N THR A 295 -4.29 -20.77 -28.88
CA THR A 295 -3.16 -20.56 -29.80
C THR A 295 -3.51 -20.98 -31.23
N ARG A 296 -4.26 -22.08 -31.41
CA ARG A 296 -4.61 -22.60 -32.74
C ARG A 296 -5.79 -21.87 -33.38
N ASP A 297 -6.85 -21.61 -32.61
CA ASP A 297 -8.19 -21.34 -33.17
C ASP A 297 -8.83 -20.01 -32.70
N ALA A 298 -8.29 -19.31 -31.69
CA ALA A 298 -8.98 -18.12 -31.14
C ALA A 298 -9.14 -16.96 -32.13
N LEU A 299 -8.22 -16.81 -33.09
CA LEU A 299 -8.28 -15.75 -34.10
C LEU A 299 -9.22 -16.06 -35.27
N THR A 300 -9.58 -17.33 -35.45
CA THR A 300 -10.35 -17.82 -36.61
C THR A 300 -11.75 -18.31 -36.23
N THR A 301 -11.94 -18.78 -34.99
CA THR A 301 -13.15 -19.44 -34.52
C THR A 301 -13.81 -18.65 -33.39
N PRO A 302 -14.92 -17.95 -33.64
CA PRO A 302 -15.59 -17.10 -32.63
C PRO A 302 -16.02 -17.84 -31.36
N ALA A 303 -16.36 -19.13 -31.48
CA ALA A 303 -16.74 -19.95 -30.32
C ALA A 303 -15.56 -20.16 -29.35
N VAL A 304 -14.35 -20.37 -29.87
CA VAL A 304 -13.13 -20.51 -29.06
C VAL A 304 -12.81 -19.20 -28.36
N LEU A 305 -12.88 -18.08 -29.09
CA LEU A 305 -12.68 -16.75 -28.50
C LEU A 305 -13.71 -16.46 -27.39
N ARG A 306 -14.99 -16.75 -27.62
CA ARG A 306 -16.05 -16.59 -26.60
C ARG A 306 -15.76 -17.46 -25.37
N ARG A 307 -15.38 -18.72 -25.59
CA ARG A 307 -15.05 -19.63 -24.49
C ARG A 307 -13.82 -19.16 -23.70
N ALA A 308 -12.79 -18.63 -24.37
CA ALA A 308 -11.64 -18.03 -23.69
C ALA A 308 -12.07 -16.90 -22.75
N LYS A 309 -12.97 -16.02 -23.21
CA LYS A 309 -13.50 -14.93 -22.38
C LYS A 309 -14.34 -15.43 -21.21
N GLN A 310 -15.18 -16.44 -21.41
CA GLN A 310 -15.95 -17.10 -20.33
C GLN A 310 -15.08 -17.81 -19.29
N LEU A 311 -13.88 -18.22 -19.67
CA LEU A 311 -12.88 -18.77 -18.75
C LEU A 311 -12.06 -17.69 -18.03
N GLY A 312 -12.25 -16.41 -18.38
CA GLY A 312 -11.58 -15.25 -17.77
C GLY A 312 -10.29 -14.79 -18.46
N PHE A 313 -9.92 -15.34 -19.61
CA PHE A 313 -8.69 -14.95 -20.31
C PHE A 313 -8.75 -13.48 -20.72
N ALA A 314 -7.75 -12.69 -20.34
CA ALA A 314 -7.58 -11.32 -20.80
C ALA A 314 -7.25 -11.27 -22.31
N ASP A 315 -7.67 -10.21 -22.99
CA ASP A 315 -7.35 -9.96 -24.40
C ASP A 315 -5.82 -9.94 -24.60
N ARG A 316 -5.07 -9.42 -23.62
CA ARG A 316 -3.60 -9.43 -23.61
C ARG A 316 -3.00 -10.84 -23.52
N ARG A 317 -3.60 -11.76 -22.74
CA ARG A 317 -3.11 -13.15 -22.65
C ARG A 317 -3.40 -13.92 -23.92
N ILE A 318 -4.59 -13.73 -24.49
CA ILE A 318 -4.96 -14.31 -25.79
C ILE A 318 -3.95 -13.82 -26.84
N ALA A 319 -3.66 -12.51 -26.87
CA ALA A 319 -2.69 -11.92 -27.79
C ALA A 319 -1.29 -12.53 -27.65
N THR A 320 -0.81 -12.75 -26.42
CA THR A 320 0.47 -13.45 -26.18
C THR A 320 0.44 -14.88 -26.72
N LEU A 321 -0.64 -15.63 -26.50
CA LEU A 321 -0.79 -17.02 -26.94
C LEU A 321 -0.92 -17.16 -28.47
N THR A 322 -1.45 -16.15 -29.16
CA THR A 322 -1.67 -16.14 -30.61
C THR A 322 -0.63 -15.36 -31.40
N GLY A 323 0.30 -14.67 -30.73
CA GLY A 323 1.29 -13.79 -31.37
C GLY A 323 0.67 -12.55 -32.03
N SER A 324 -0.44 -12.03 -31.50
CA SER A 324 -1.13 -10.81 -31.99
C SER A 324 -1.01 -9.67 -30.97
N SER A 325 -1.69 -8.54 -31.22
CA SER A 325 -1.80 -7.45 -30.23
C SER A 325 -3.09 -7.53 -29.40
N GLU A 326 -3.09 -6.94 -28.21
CA GLU A 326 -4.27 -6.82 -27.33
C GLU A 326 -5.44 -6.12 -28.06
N LEU A 327 -5.15 -5.06 -28.82
CA LEU A 327 -6.16 -4.32 -29.58
C LEU A 327 -6.73 -5.12 -30.77
N ASP A 328 -5.93 -5.99 -31.39
CA ASP A 328 -6.44 -6.88 -32.45
C ASP A 328 -7.45 -7.88 -31.90
N VAL A 329 -7.17 -8.47 -30.72
CA VAL A 329 -8.09 -9.38 -30.04
C VAL A 329 -9.38 -8.64 -29.66
N ARG A 330 -9.27 -7.44 -29.10
CA ARG A 330 -10.44 -6.59 -28.78
C ARG A 330 -11.29 -6.32 -30.02
N ALA A 331 -10.67 -5.88 -31.12
CA ALA A 331 -11.36 -5.60 -32.37
C ALA A 331 -12.06 -6.85 -32.94
N LEU A 332 -11.40 -8.02 -32.84
CA LEU A 332 -11.97 -9.30 -33.24
C LEU A 332 -13.20 -9.68 -32.40
N ARG A 333 -13.15 -9.51 -31.07
CA ARG A 333 -14.33 -9.70 -30.20
C ARG A 333 -15.50 -8.82 -30.66
N GLY A 334 -15.22 -7.54 -30.92
CA GLY A 334 -16.21 -6.58 -31.42
C GLY A 334 -16.87 -7.03 -32.72
N ARG A 335 -16.07 -7.48 -33.70
CA ARG A 335 -16.58 -8.00 -35.00
C ARG A 335 -17.48 -9.23 -34.85
N HIS A 336 -17.22 -10.09 -33.86
CA HIS A 336 -17.99 -11.30 -33.61
C HIS A 336 -19.14 -11.12 -32.62
N GLY A 337 -19.40 -9.89 -32.17
CA GLY A 337 -20.44 -9.61 -31.18
C GLY A 337 -20.17 -10.25 -29.82
N ILE A 338 -18.92 -10.58 -29.49
CA ILE A 338 -18.52 -11.11 -28.19
C ILE A 338 -18.36 -9.91 -27.25
N ARG A 339 -19.48 -9.44 -26.70
CA ARG A 339 -19.53 -8.31 -25.77
C ARG A 339 -19.50 -8.81 -24.34
N VAL A 340 -19.00 -7.96 -23.46
CA VAL A 340 -19.07 -8.17 -22.02
C VAL A 340 -20.47 -7.81 -21.55
N THR A 341 -20.96 -8.53 -20.54
CA THR A 341 -22.18 -8.22 -19.79
C THR A 341 -21.80 -7.84 -18.38
N PHE A 342 -22.59 -6.96 -17.76
CA PHE A 342 -22.41 -6.62 -16.36
C PHE A 342 -23.57 -7.15 -15.52
N LYS A 343 -23.23 -7.74 -14.37
CA LYS A 343 -24.12 -8.36 -13.40
C LYS A 343 -24.10 -7.59 -12.10
N THR A 344 -25.16 -7.69 -11.31
CA THR A 344 -25.34 -6.93 -10.07
C THR A 344 -25.09 -7.81 -8.85
N VAL A 345 -24.33 -7.31 -7.88
CA VAL A 345 -24.23 -7.88 -6.54
C VAL A 345 -25.51 -7.53 -5.78
N ASP A 346 -26.27 -8.53 -5.37
CA ASP A 346 -27.64 -8.36 -4.88
C ASP A 346 -27.92 -8.98 -3.49
N THR A 347 -26.95 -9.65 -2.88
CA THR A 347 -27.05 -10.46 -1.64
C THR A 347 -27.94 -11.71 -1.70
N CYS A 348 -28.70 -11.94 -2.78
CA CYS A 348 -29.82 -12.88 -2.81
C CYS A 348 -29.94 -13.74 -4.08
N ALA A 349 -28.92 -13.74 -4.94
CA ALA A 349 -28.89 -14.56 -6.16
C ALA A 349 -30.15 -14.35 -7.03
N ALA A 350 -30.46 -13.09 -7.29
CA ALA A 350 -31.59 -12.59 -8.08
C ALA A 350 -32.99 -12.96 -7.58
N GLU A 351 -33.14 -13.43 -6.32
CA GLU A 351 -34.47 -13.65 -5.71
C GLU A 351 -35.26 -12.34 -5.60
N PHE A 352 -34.56 -11.23 -5.31
CA PHE A 352 -35.13 -9.88 -5.20
C PHE A 352 -34.39 -8.91 -6.12
N VAL A 353 -35.08 -7.83 -6.51
CA VAL A 353 -34.48 -6.79 -7.34
C VAL A 353 -33.45 -5.99 -6.54
N ALA A 354 -32.21 -5.94 -7.02
CA ALA A 354 -31.20 -5.04 -6.50
C ALA A 354 -31.41 -3.61 -7.05
N HIS A 355 -31.49 -2.63 -6.15
CA HIS A 355 -31.58 -1.22 -6.52
C HIS A 355 -30.24 -0.48 -6.47
N THR A 356 -29.21 -1.14 -5.94
CA THR A 356 -27.87 -0.58 -5.80
C THR A 356 -26.98 -1.10 -6.94
N PRO A 357 -26.44 -0.23 -7.79
CA PRO A 357 -25.62 -0.62 -8.94
C PRO A 357 -24.18 -0.94 -8.51
N TYR A 358 -24.03 -2.05 -7.79
CA TYR A 358 -22.75 -2.68 -7.50
C TYR A 358 -22.54 -3.80 -8.53
N LEU A 359 -21.61 -3.58 -9.46
CA LEU A 359 -21.51 -4.30 -10.71
C LEU A 359 -20.19 -5.03 -10.87
N TYR A 360 -20.21 -6.15 -11.58
CA TYR A 360 -19.02 -6.85 -12.07
C TYR A 360 -19.26 -7.38 -13.50
N SER A 361 -18.16 -7.53 -14.25
CA SER A 361 -18.18 -8.02 -15.63
C SER A 361 -18.16 -9.55 -15.71
N THR A 362 -18.84 -10.08 -16.72
CA THR A 362 -18.78 -11.48 -17.13
C THR A 362 -19.12 -11.62 -18.62
N TYR A 363 -19.06 -12.84 -19.16
CA TYR A 363 -19.40 -13.18 -20.55
C TYR A 363 -20.60 -14.13 -20.63
N GLU A 364 -21.75 -13.63 -20.18
CA GLU A 364 -23.06 -14.30 -20.28
C GLU A 364 -23.98 -13.57 -21.28
N GLU A 365 -25.27 -13.89 -21.27
CA GLU A 365 -26.24 -13.38 -22.25
C GLU A 365 -26.96 -12.10 -21.80
N GLU A 366 -27.32 -12.02 -20.52
CA GLU A 366 -28.10 -10.91 -19.96
C GLU A 366 -27.21 -9.87 -19.27
N ASP A 367 -27.47 -8.60 -19.53
CA ASP A 367 -26.82 -7.46 -18.90
C ASP A 367 -27.80 -6.72 -17.97
N GLU A 368 -27.40 -6.54 -16.72
CA GLU A 368 -28.23 -5.99 -15.63
C GLU A 368 -27.88 -4.55 -15.29
N ALA A 369 -27.00 -3.92 -16.06
CA ALA A 369 -26.47 -2.60 -15.76
C ALA A 369 -26.80 -1.58 -16.85
N PRO A 370 -28.09 -1.29 -17.14
CA PRO A 370 -28.41 -0.25 -18.11
C PRO A 370 -27.77 1.09 -17.68
N PRO A 371 -27.09 1.81 -18.59
CA PRO A 371 -26.52 3.11 -18.31
C PRO A 371 -27.61 4.16 -18.11
N SER A 372 -27.34 5.19 -17.30
CA SER A 372 -28.25 6.34 -17.13
C SER A 372 -28.06 7.40 -18.24
N ASP A 373 -28.96 8.38 -18.34
CA ASP A 373 -28.80 9.56 -19.22
C ASP A 373 -28.14 10.76 -18.52
N ARG A 374 -27.73 10.61 -17.25
CA ARG A 374 -27.10 11.70 -16.49
C ARG A 374 -25.71 12.02 -17.06
N ARG A 375 -25.19 13.22 -16.78
CA ARG A 375 -23.76 13.49 -17.00
C ARG A 375 -22.95 12.62 -16.05
N LYS A 376 -21.96 11.89 -16.57
CA LYS A 376 -21.21 10.90 -15.80
C LYS A 376 -19.73 11.16 -15.85
N VAL A 377 -19.03 10.90 -14.75
CA VAL A 377 -17.58 10.91 -14.69
C VAL A 377 -17.12 9.59 -14.10
N ILE A 378 -16.19 8.94 -14.79
CA ILE A 378 -15.53 7.73 -14.28
C ILE A 378 -14.32 8.13 -13.45
N ILE A 379 -14.17 7.53 -12.28
CA ILE A 379 -13.02 7.65 -11.40
C ILE A 379 -12.32 6.29 -11.37
N LEU A 380 -11.07 6.26 -11.82
CA LEU A 380 -10.25 5.05 -11.71
C LEU A 380 -9.56 5.04 -10.34
N GLY A 381 -9.83 4.01 -9.56
CA GLY A 381 -9.27 3.81 -8.23
C GLY A 381 -7.79 3.40 -8.24
N SER A 382 -7.31 2.96 -7.09
CA SER A 382 -5.89 2.63 -6.88
C SER A 382 -5.53 1.16 -7.09
N GLY A 383 -6.50 0.25 -7.22
CA GLY A 383 -6.20 -1.18 -7.17
C GLY A 383 -5.66 -1.58 -5.79
N PRO A 384 -4.96 -2.73 -5.68
CA PRO A 384 -4.46 -3.22 -4.41
C PRO A 384 -3.48 -2.25 -3.77
N ASN A 385 -3.63 -2.08 -2.45
CA ASN A 385 -2.65 -1.36 -1.65
C ASN A 385 -1.27 -2.04 -1.75
N ARG A 386 -0.23 -1.22 -1.80
CA ARG A 386 1.19 -1.64 -1.73
C ARG A 386 2.05 -0.48 -1.21
N ILE A 387 3.26 -0.78 -0.78
CA ILE A 387 4.20 0.27 -0.34
C ILE A 387 4.40 1.29 -1.47
N GLY A 388 4.11 2.56 -1.16
CA GLY A 388 4.12 3.68 -2.11
C GLY A 388 2.79 4.01 -2.78
N GLN A 389 1.81 3.11 -2.72
CA GLN A 389 0.46 3.26 -3.28
C GLN A 389 -0.56 2.71 -2.28
N GLY A 390 -0.93 3.51 -1.28
CA GLY A 390 -1.81 3.14 -0.19
C GLY A 390 -3.16 3.88 -0.20
N ILE A 391 -3.74 3.98 0.99
CA ILE A 391 -5.08 4.54 1.24
C ILE A 391 -5.19 6.03 0.89
N GLU A 392 -4.07 6.73 0.74
CA GLU A 392 -4.03 8.16 0.42
C GLU A 392 -4.64 8.44 -0.96
N PHE A 393 -4.48 7.50 -1.89
CA PHE A 393 -5.07 7.55 -3.23
C PHE A 393 -6.56 7.19 -3.21
N ASP A 394 -6.96 6.23 -2.37
CA ASP A 394 -8.37 5.90 -2.13
C ASP A 394 -9.13 7.11 -1.59
N TYR A 395 -8.55 7.82 -0.61
CA TYR A 395 -9.08 9.06 -0.07
C TYR A 395 -9.37 10.10 -1.16
N CYS A 396 -8.45 10.28 -2.10
CA CYS A 396 -8.63 11.22 -3.21
C CYS A 396 -9.78 10.78 -4.13
N CYS A 397 -9.89 9.49 -4.44
CA CYS A 397 -10.97 8.94 -5.27
C CYS A 397 -12.35 9.09 -4.60
N VAL A 398 -12.44 8.82 -3.30
CA VAL A 398 -13.66 9.00 -2.50
C VAL A 398 -14.09 10.47 -2.48
N HIS A 399 -13.14 11.38 -2.25
CA HIS A 399 -13.44 12.81 -2.27
C HIS A 399 -13.87 13.30 -3.67
N ALA A 400 -13.34 12.72 -4.76
CA ALA A 400 -13.85 13.00 -6.10
C ALA A 400 -15.31 12.58 -6.26
N ALA A 401 -15.68 11.37 -5.82
CA ALA A 401 -17.06 10.90 -5.89
C ALA A 401 -18.02 11.82 -5.10
N PHE A 402 -17.60 12.26 -3.91
CA PHE A 402 -18.36 13.22 -3.10
C PHE A 402 -18.52 14.58 -3.79
N ALA A 403 -17.46 15.10 -4.43
CA ALA A 403 -17.55 16.35 -5.18
C ALA A 403 -18.50 16.22 -6.39
N LEU A 404 -18.42 15.14 -7.14
CA LEU A 404 -19.30 14.88 -8.29
C LEU A 404 -20.77 14.81 -7.86
N LYS A 405 -21.06 14.14 -6.74
CA LYS A 405 -22.39 14.06 -6.14
C LYS A 405 -22.93 15.45 -5.77
N GLU A 406 -22.11 16.30 -5.14
CA GLU A 406 -22.47 17.70 -4.84
C GLU A 406 -22.76 18.54 -6.09
N LEU A 407 -22.09 18.23 -7.21
CA LEU A 407 -22.29 18.88 -8.51
C LEU A 407 -23.45 18.27 -9.34
N GLY A 408 -24.15 17.28 -8.80
CA GLY A 408 -25.22 16.57 -9.52
C GLY A 408 -24.72 15.73 -10.71
N VAL A 409 -23.43 15.42 -10.77
CA VAL A 409 -22.80 14.56 -11.77
C VAL A 409 -22.78 13.14 -11.24
N GLU A 410 -23.17 12.18 -12.09
CA GLU A 410 -23.13 10.76 -11.73
C GLU A 410 -21.68 10.28 -11.60
N ALA A 411 -21.30 9.87 -10.40
CA ALA A 411 -19.98 9.34 -10.11
C ALA A 411 -19.95 7.84 -10.37
N ILE A 412 -19.04 7.39 -11.24
CA ILE A 412 -18.80 5.98 -11.52
C ILE A 412 -17.43 5.59 -10.97
N MET A 413 -17.38 4.72 -9.97
CA MET A 413 -16.13 4.22 -9.43
C MET A 413 -15.73 2.91 -10.12
N VAL A 414 -14.46 2.78 -10.51
CA VAL A 414 -13.87 1.52 -10.98
C VAL A 414 -12.67 1.20 -10.09
N ASN A 415 -12.76 0.13 -9.30
CA ASN A 415 -11.68 -0.30 -8.42
C ASN A 415 -11.86 -1.77 -7.98
N CYS A 416 -10.80 -2.45 -7.55
CA CYS A 416 -10.83 -3.87 -7.17
C CYS A 416 -10.23 -4.17 -5.79
N ASN A 417 -10.02 -3.14 -4.96
CA ASN A 417 -9.50 -3.31 -3.60
C ASN A 417 -10.64 -3.47 -2.59
N PRO A 418 -10.79 -4.65 -1.93
CA PRO A 418 -11.89 -4.91 -1.01
C PRO A 418 -11.80 -4.13 0.31
N GLU A 419 -10.61 -3.65 0.69
CA GLU A 419 -10.38 -2.94 1.95
C GLU A 419 -10.86 -1.48 1.94
N THR A 420 -11.21 -0.96 0.76
CA THR A 420 -11.32 0.48 0.53
C THR A 420 -12.74 1.04 0.64
N VAL A 421 -12.81 2.34 0.90
CA VAL A 421 -14.08 3.08 0.94
C VAL A 421 -14.55 3.39 -0.49
N SER A 422 -13.65 3.53 -1.47
CA SER A 422 -14.08 3.70 -2.87
C SER A 422 -14.91 2.54 -3.40
N THR A 423 -14.62 1.30 -2.97
CA THR A 423 -15.42 0.11 -3.31
C THR A 423 -16.61 -0.11 -2.38
N ASP A 424 -16.99 0.88 -1.57
CA ASP A 424 -18.29 0.90 -0.92
C ASP A 424 -19.35 1.41 -1.91
N TYR A 425 -20.44 0.67 -2.06
CA TYR A 425 -21.52 1.03 -2.97
C TYR A 425 -22.21 2.34 -2.57
N ASP A 426 -22.08 2.79 -1.31
CA ASP A 426 -22.62 4.08 -0.85
C ASP A 426 -21.77 5.29 -1.31
N THR A 427 -20.53 5.06 -1.75
CA THR A 427 -19.58 6.13 -2.10
C THR A 427 -19.86 6.78 -3.46
N SER A 428 -20.29 5.99 -4.44
CA SER A 428 -20.49 6.42 -5.82
C SER A 428 -21.91 6.08 -6.31
N ASP A 429 -22.38 6.73 -7.37
CA ASP A 429 -23.68 6.41 -7.93
C ASP A 429 -23.68 5.01 -8.57
N ARG A 430 -22.54 4.57 -9.12
CA ARG A 430 -22.33 3.23 -9.73
C ARG A 430 -20.92 2.73 -9.41
N LEU A 431 -20.83 1.51 -8.91
CA LEU A 431 -19.57 0.85 -8.59
C LEU A 431 -19.32 -0.31 -9.55
N TYR A 432 -18.21 -0.28 -10.27
CA TYR A 432 -17.68 -1.42 -11.02
C TYR A 432 -16.50 -2.02 -10.25
N PHE A 433 -16.70 -3.21 -9.69
CA PHE A 433 -15.67 -3.94 -8.97
C PHE A 433 -14.82 -4.75 -9.96
N GLU A 434 -13.99 -4.01 -10.71
CA GLU A 434 -13.32 -4.50 -11.90
C GLU A 434 -11.80 -4.27 -11.86
N PRO A 435 -11.01 -5.12 -12.55
CA PRO A 435 -9.58 -4.88 -12.72
C PRO A 435 -9.31 -3.53 -13.39
N LEU A 436 -8.22 -2.88 -12.98
CA LEU A 436 -7.77 -1.61 -13.57
C LEU A 436 -6.87 -1.87 -14.78
N THR A 437 -7.45 -2.44 -15.84
CA THR A 437 -6.75 -2.72 -17.10
C THR A 437 -7.34 -1.91 -18.25
N LEU A 438 -6.59 -1.79 -19.35
CA LEU A 438 -7.10 -1.13 -20.56
C LEU A 438 -8.36 -1.81 -21.07
N GLU A 439 -8.37 -3.14 -21.12
CA GLU A 439 -9.51 -3.94 -21.58
C GLU A 439 -10.77 -3.66 -20.75
N ASP A 440 -10.65 -3.82 -19.43
CA ASP A 440 -11.77 -3.76 -18.49
C ASP A 440 -12.31 -2.32 -18.38
N VAL A 441 -11.43 -1.30 -18.40
CA VAL A 441 -11.85 0.11 -18.40
C VAL A 441 -12.55 0.50 -19.71
N LEU A 442 -12.03 0.08 -20.87
CA LEU A 442 -12.67 0.39 -22.15
C LEU A 442 -14.06 -0.26 -22.27
N ASN A 443 -14.23 -1.46 -21.74
CA ASN A 443 -15.53 -2.12 -21.65
C ASN A 443 -16.56 -1.25 -20.89
N ILE A 444 -16.15 -0.60 -19.81
CA ILE A 444 -17.03 0.28 -19.01
C ILE A 444 -17.25 1.61 -19.74
N VAL A 445 -16.20 2.22 -20.31
CA VAL A 445 -16.31 3.49 -21.05
C VAL A 445 -17.25 3.36 -22.25
N GLU A 446 -17.16 2.27 -23.01
CA GLU A 446 -18.02 2.01 -24.17
C GLU A 446 -19.50 1.88 -23.78
N LYS A 447 -19.77 1.33 -22.59
CA LYS A 447 -21.12 1.16 -22.05
C LYS A 447 -21.68 2.45 -21.47
N GLU A 448 -20.87 3.17 -20.69
CA GLU A 448 -21.33 4.32 -19.91
C GLU A 448 -21.28 5.65 -20.65
N GLN A 449 -20.42 5.76 -21.67
CA GLN A 449 -20.21 6.97 -22.49
C GLN A 449 -20.05 8.23 -21.60
N PRO A 450 -19.03 8.27 -20.70
CA PRO A 450 -18.89 9.33 -19.72
C PRO A 450 -18.48 10.67 -20.37
N LEU A 451 -18.75 11.76 -19.67
CA LEU A 451 -18.19 13.08 -19.99
C LEU A 451 -16.65 13.04 -19.97
N GLY A 452 -16.08 12.26 -19.07
CA GLY A 452 -14.68 11.95 -19.04
C GLY A 452 -14.26 11.08 -17.86
N VAL A 453 -12.96 10.79 -17.82
CA VAL A 453 -12.33 9.86 -16.89
C VAL A 453 -11.25 10.59 -16.09
N ILE A 454 -11.29 10.46 -14.76
CA ILE A 454 -10.25 10.93 -13.84
C ILE A 454 -9.27 9.79 -13.63
N VAL A 455 -8.00 10.02 -14.00
CA VAL A 455 -6.91 9.04 -13.88
C VAL A 455 -5.85 9.45 -12.86
N GLN A 456 -5.88 10.70 -12.39
CA GLN A 456 -4.80 11.33 -11.61
C GLN A 456 -4.88 11.04 -10.10
N PHE A 457 -5.95 10.40 -9.62
CA PHE A 457 -6.22 10.26 -8.19
C PHE A 457 -5.87 8.87 -7.63
N GLY A 458 -5.92 7.81 -8.45
CA GLY A 458 -5.65 6.44 -8.03
C GLY A 458 -4.16 6.04 -8.02
N GLY A 459 -3.22 6.98 -8.09
CA GLY A 459 -1.79 6.67 -8.10
C GLY A 459 -1.32 6.08 -9.44
N GLN A 460 -0.29 5.21 -9.40
CA GLN A 460 0.43 4.82 -10.62
C GLN A 460 -0.39 3.97 -11.59
N THR A 461 -1.27 3.13 -11.06
CA THR A 461 -2.07 2.19 -11.86
C THR A 461 -2.91 2.89 -12.94
N PRO A 462 -3.82 3.83 -12.62
CA PRO A 462 -4.55 4.56 -13.63
C PRO A 462 -3.69 5.52 -14.45
N LEU A 463 -2.59 6.04 -13.90
CA LEU A 463 -1.64 6.87 -14.66
C LEU A 463 -1.06 6.11 -15.86
N LYS A 464 -0.67 4.84 -15.69
CA LYS A 464 -0.19 3.99 -16.79
C LYS A 464 -1.23 3.79 -17.89
N LEU A 465 -2.52 3.87 -17.57
CA LEU A 465 -3.62 3.73 -18.53
C LEU A 465 -3.95 5.03 -19.26
N ALA A 466 -3.50 6.19 -18.78
CA ALA A 466 -3.89 7.50 -19.31
C ALA A 466 -3.62 7.65 -20.81
N VAL A 467 -2.41 7.30 -21.28
CA VAL A 467 -2.02 7.38 -22.69
C VAL A 467 -2.76 6.33 -23.54
N PRO A 468 -2.80 5.03 -23.18
CA PRO A 468 -3.60 4.04 -23.89
C PRO A 468 -5.08 4.41 -24.02
N LEU A 469 -5.70 4.92 -22.95
CA LEU A 469 -7.11 5.34 -22.96
C LEU A 469 -7.33 6.55 -23.89
N GLN A 470 -6.46 7.56 -23.83
CA GLN A 470 -6.55 8.71 -24.73
C GLN A 470 -6.42 8.29 -26.20
N LYS A 471 -5.50 7.38 -26.51
CA LYS A 471 -5.33 6.82 -27.89
C LYS A 471 -6.57 6.06 -28.35
N ALA A 472 -7.32 5.46 -27.43
CA ALA A 472 -8.60 4.81 -27.70
C ALA A 472 -9.79 5.80 -27.80
N GLY A 473 -9.54 7.11 -27.69
CA GLY A 473 -10.56 8.16 -27.81
C GLY A 473 -11.29 8.48 -26.51
N VAL A 474 -10.80 7.99 -25.36
CA VAL A 474 -11.42 8.26 -24.06
C VAL A 474 -11.10 9.69 -23.61
N PRO A 475 -12.11 10.52 -23.25
CA PRO A 475 -11.88 11.86 -22.75
C PRO A 475 -11.29 11.82 -21.32
N ILE A 476 -10.03 12.21 -21.17
CA ILE A 476 -9.37 12.33 -19.87
C ILE A 476 -9.63 13.74 -19.31
N LEU A 477 -10.21 13.84 -18.11
CA LEU A 477 -10.46 15.11 -17.43
C LEU A 477 -9.22 15.57 -16.66
N GLY A 478 -9.08 16.87 -16.44
CA GLY A 478 -7.96 17.43 -15.69
C GLY A 478 -6.65 17.49 -16.49
N THR A 479 -5.52 17.35 -15.80
CA THR A 479 -4.20 17.43 -16.43
C THR A 479 -4.05 16.38 -17.51
N SER A 480 -3.69 16.82 -18.72
CA SER A 480 -3.61 15.95 -19.90
C SER A 480 -2.52 14.87 -19.76
N PRO A 481 -2.68 13.70 -20.41
CA PRO A 481 -1.64 12.67 -20.42
C PRO A 481 -0.28 13.17 -20.93
N ASP A 482 -0.26 14.08 -21.91
CA ASP A 482 0.98 14.68 -22.42
C ASP A 482 1.65 15.61 -21.39
N ALA A 483 0.88 16.33 -20.58
CA ALA A 483 1.41 17.15 -19.49
C ALA A 483 1.99 16.29 -18.36
N ILE A 484 1.36 15.14 -18.08
CA ILE A 484 1.90 14.14 -17.15
C ILE A 484 3.23 13.58 -17.68
N ASP A 485 3.25 13.14 -18.94
CA ASP A 485 4.46 12.65 -19.62
C ASP A 485 5.57 13.72 -19.67
N ARG A 486 5.23 15.00 -19.88
CA ARG A 486 6.20 16.12 -19.86
C ARG A 486 6.89 16.28 -18.50
N ALA A 487 6.23 15.91 -17.40
CA ALA A 487 6.79 15.98 -16.06
C ALA A 487 7.59 14.71 -15.69
N GLU A 488 7.18 13.53 -16.19
CA GLU A 488 7.86 12.26 -15.95
C GLU A 488 9.07 12.04 -16.87
N ASP A 489 9.03 12.52 -18.12
CA ASP A 489 10.16 12.47 -19.05
C ASP A 489 11.23 13.51 -18.70
N ARG A 490 12.44 13.02 -18.41
CA ARG A 490 13.54 13.89 -17.95
C ARG A 490 13.98 14.92 -18.97
N GLN A 491 14.01 14.60 -20.26
CA GLN A 491 14.48 15.54 -21.27
C GLN A 491 13.48 16.69 -21.42
N ARG A 492 12.18 16.35 -21.46
CA ARG A 492 11.09 17.33 -21.50
C ARG A 492 11.04 18.17 -20.22
N PHE A 493 11.26 17.54 -19.07
CA PHE A 493 11.28 18.21 -17.77
C PHE A 493 12.46 19.17 -17.62
N ASN A 494 13.69 18.75 -17.95
CA ASN A 494 14.87 19.61 -17.89
C ASN A 494 14.70 20.86 -18.77
N LYS A 495 14.11 20.69 -19.96
CA LYS A 495 13.81 21.81 -20.86
C LYS A 495 12.83 22.79 -20.22
N LEU A 496 11.77 22.29 -19.58
CA LEU A 496 10.80 23.11 -18.86
C LEU A 496 11.46 23.88 -17.71
N ILE A 497 12.27 23.22 -16.88
CA ILE A 497 12.99 23.87 -15.78
C ILE A 497 13.92 24.98 -16.28
N ALA A 498 14.64 24.72 -17.38
CA ALA A 498 15.51 25.72 -18.01
C ALA A 498 14.72 26.91 -18.59
N GLU A 499 13.59 26.65 -19.25
CA GLU A 499 12.67 27.69 -19.76
C GLU A 499 12.14 28.61 -18.63
N LEU A 500 11.91 28.04 -17.45
CA LEU A 500 11.45 28.76 -16.26
C LEU A 500 12.59 29.43 -15.46
N GLY A 501 13.85 29.20 -15.83
CA GLY A 501 15.01 29.72 -15.10
C GLY A 501 15.18 29.12 -13.70
N LEU A 502 14.62 27.93 -13.46
CA LEU A 502 14.67 27.24 -12.16
C LEU A 502 15.96 26.40 -12.05
N GLN A 503 16.37 26.10 -10.81
CA GLN A 503 17.57 25.29 -10.56
C GLN A 503 17.22 23.82 -10.41
N GLN A 504 18.11 22.96 -10.85
CA GLN A 504 18.00 21.50 -10.73
C GLN A 504 19.39 20.91 -10.51
N ALA A 505 19.46 19.76 -9.82
CA ALA A 505 20.69 19.02 -9.68
C ALA A 505 21.23 18.58 -11.05
N ALA A 506 22.55 18.63 -11.23
CA ALA A 506 23.19 18.14 -12.45
C ALA A 506 22.84 16.66 -12.65
N GLY A 507 22.31 16.30 -13.83
CA GLY A 507 21.88 14.94 -14.09
C GLY A 507 21.80 14.62 -15.57
N ALA A 508 21.86 13.34 -15.90
CA ALA A 508 21.71 12.85 -17.27
C ALA A 508 21.11 11.44 -17.29
N THR A 509 20.86 10.95 -18.49
CA THR A 509 20.14 9.72 -18.76
C THR A 509 21.08 8.72 -19.42
N ALA A 510 21.14 7.50 -18.90
CA ALA A 510 21.97 6.41 -19.39
C ALA A 510 21.14 5.23 -19.89
N ARG A 511 21.57 4.59 -20.98
CA ARG A 511 20.99 3.36 -21.54
C ARG A 511 21.91 2.14 -21.41
N SER A 512 23.14 2.34 -20.95
CA SER A 512 24.08 1.27 -20.67
C SER A 512 24.86 1.57 -19.39
N VAL A 513 25.47 0.53 -18.80
CA VAL A 513 26.32 0.66 -17.62
C VAL A 513 27.55 1.53 -17.91
N ASP A 514 28.13 1.42 -19.11
CA ASP A 514 29.30 2.24 -19.52
C ASP A 514 28.95 3.73 -19.64
N GLU A 515 27.77 4.03 -20.21
CA GLU A 515 27.25 5.39 -20.30
C GLU A 515 26.97 5.94 -18.90
N ALA A 516 26.39 5.12 -18.02
CA ALA A 516 26.14 5.47 -16.63
C ALA A 516 27.43 5.86 -15.88
N GLN A 517 28.49 5.07 -16.00
CA GLN A 517 29.79 5.39 -15.39
C GLN A 517 30.39 6.69 -15.93
N THR A 518 30.30 6.90 -17.25
CA THR A 518 30.81 8.12 -17.88
C THR A 518 30.08 9.36 -17.36
N ILE A 519 28.75 9.29 -17.27
CA ILE A 519 27.90 10.34 -16.71
C ILE A 519 28.22 10.58 -15.23
N ALA A 520 28.29 9.51 -14.42
CA ALA A 520 28.53 9.62 -12.98
C ALA A 520 29.89 10.25 -12.66
N ARG A 521 30.95 9.90 -13.41
CA ARG A 521 32.27 10.54 -13.29
C ARG A 521 32.26 12.00 -13.73
N GLY A 522 31.47 12.35 -14.73
CA GLY A 522 31.30 13.74 -15.19
C GLY A 522 30.55 14.62 -14.18
N ILE A 523 29.52 14.08 -13.53
CA ILE A 523 28.74 14.76 -12.48
C ILE A 523 29.53 14.80 -11.14
N GLY A 524 30.26 13.73 -10.84
CA GLY A 524 31.00 13.51 -9.61
C GLY A 524 30.15 12.85 -8.51
N TYR A 525 30.72 11.86 -7.82
CA TYR A 525 30.08 11.14 -6.72
C TYR A 525 29.89 11.99 -5.45
N PRO A 526 28.93 11.64 -4.56
CA PRO A 526 27.88 10.63 -4.77
C PRO A 526 26.83 11.06 -5.79
N VAL A 527 26.18 10.08 -6.43
CA VAL A 527 25.08 10.25 -7.40
C VAL A 527 23.87 9.41 -6.98
N LEU A 528 22.67 9.87 -7.31
CA LEU A 528 21.42 9.13 -7.18
C LEU A 528 21.11 8.46 -8.51
N VAL A 529 20.93 7.14 -8.48
CA VAL A 529 20.55 6.35 -9.66
C VAL A 529 19.11 5.92 -9.51
N ARG A 530 18.29 6.18 -10.54
CA ARG A 530 16.85 5.85 -10.51
C ARG A 530 16.30 5.44 -11.89
N PRO A 531 15.40 4.46 -11.97
CA PRO A 531 14.67 4.16 -13.20
C PRO A 531 13.61 5.24 -13.46
N SER A 532 13.20 5.39 -14.72
CA SER A 532 12.10 6.28 -15.11
C SER A 532 10.73 5.59 -14.89
N TYR A 533 9.64 6.37 -14.78
CA TYR A 533 8.25 5.88 -14.66
C TYR A 533 7.95 4.97 -13.45
N VAL A 534 8.61 5.22 -12.31
CA VAL A 534 8.38 4.49 -11.06
C VAL A 534 7.85 5.39 -9.94
N LEU A 535 7.07 4.81 -9.03
CA LEU A 535 6.58 5.46 -7.81
C LEU A 535 7.29 4.88 -6.58
N GLY A 536 7.45 5.68 -5.52
CA GLY A 536 7.93 5.19 -4.23
C GLY A 536 9.43 4.83 -4.22
N GLY A 537 10.21 5.44 -5.12
CA GLY A 537 11.64 5.22 -5.19
C GLY A 537 12.04 3.80 -5.62
N ARG A 538 11.19 3.09 -6.37
CA ARG A 538 11.44 1.67 -6.73
C ARG A 538 12.78 1.53 -7.45
N ALA A 539 13.65 0.68 -6.90
CA ALA A 539 15.01 0.49 -7.40
C ALA A 539 15.75 1.83 -7.57
N MET A 540 15.73 2.69 -6.55
CA MET A 540 16.58 3.88 -6.45
C MET A 540 17.70 3.63 -5.42
N GLN A 541 18.91 4.11 -5.71
CA GLN A 541 20.05 3.97 -4.78
C GLN A 541 21.01 5.17 -4.89
N ILE A 542 21.53 5.58 -3.73
CA ILE A 542 22.66 6.52 -3.66
C ILE A 542 23.95 5.72 -3.83
N VAL A 543 24.71 6.08 -4.85
CA VAL A 543 25.92 5.41 -5.28
C VAL A 543 27.12 6.32 -4.99
N TYR A 544 28.16 5.75 -4.40
CA TYR A 544 29.34 6.51 -3.94
C TYR A 544 30.59 6.28 -4.78
N ASP A 545 30.63 5.20 -5.57
CA ASP A 545 31.74 4.88 -6.46
C ASP A 545 31.30 4.07 -7.70
N ASP A 546 32.26 3.79 -8.59
CA ASP A 546 32.03 3.04 -9.82
C ASP A 546 31.64 1.57 -9.60
N GLN A 547 32.09 0.96 -8.50
CA GLN A 547 31.80 -0.47 -8.24
C GLN A 547 30.33 -0.65 -7.86
N ASP A 548 29.85 0.20 -6.95
CA ASP A 548 28.44 0.26 -6.55
C ASP A 548 27.54 0.56 -7.76
N LEU A 549 27.99 1.43 -8.68
CA LEU A 549 27.23 1.82 -9.87
C LEU A 549 26.99 0.63 -10.82
N VAL A 550 28.01 -0.18 -11.08
CA VAL A 550 27.91 -1.32 -12.01
C VAL A 550 26.95 -2.37 -11.48
N GLN A 551 27.04 -2.66 -10.19
CA GLN A 551 26.15 -3.62 -9.54
C GLN A 551 24.69 -3.17 -9.66
N PHE A 552 24.43 -1.91 -9.32
CA PHE A 552 23.07 -1.37 -9.27
C PHE A 552 22.46 -1.10 -10.65
N ALA A 553 23.22 -0.53 -11.58
CA ALA A 553 22.72 -0.23 -12.92
C ALA A 553 22.22 -1.50 -13.64
N GLY A 554 22.88 -2.64 -13.42
CA GLY A 554 22.44 -3.93 -13.94
C GLY A 554 21.10 -4.41 -13.37
N GLU A 555 20.74 -4.02 -12.15
CA GLU A 555 19.44 -4.30 -11.53
C GLU A 555 18.37 -3.32 -12.00
N ALA A 556 18.68 -2.02 -12.03
CA ALA A 556 17.75 -0.97 -12.47
C ALA A 556 17.28 -1.18 -13.93
N VAL A 557 18.18 -1.58 -14.83
CA VAL A 557 17.84 -1.89 -16.24
C VAL A 557 16.89 -3.08 -16.35
N LYS A 558 16.96 -4.07 -15.45
CA LYS A 558 16.02 -5.21 -15.44
C LYS A 558 14.61 -4.79 -15.03
N VAL A 559 14.49 -3.78 -14.17
CA VAL A 559 13.19 -3.29 -13.67
C VAL A 559 12.44 -2.49 -14.74
N ALA A 560 13.16 -1.75 -15.58
CA ALA A 560 12.56 -0.94 -16.64
C ALA A 560 13.38 -1.05 -17.94
N PRO A 561 13.36 -2.20 -18.64
CA PRO A 561 14.23 -2.45 -19.79
C PRO A 561 13.95 -1.53 -20.99
N GLU A 562 12.73 -1.02 -21.11
CA GLU A 562 12.33 -0.09 -22.18
C GLU A 562 12.61 1.39 -21.84
N HIS A 563 12.99 1.68 -20.60
CA HIS A 563 13.19 3.05 -20.12
C HIS A 563 14.64 3.27 -19.69
N PRO A 564 15.18 4.47 -19.91
CA PRO A 564 16.55 4.74 -19.52
C PRO A 564 16.66 4.97 -18.00
N VAL A 565 17.87 4.79 -17.48
CA VAL A 565 18.23 5.03 -16.07
C VAL A 565 18.69 6.49 -15.93
N LEU A 566 18.21 7.17 -14.90
CA LEU A 566 18.56 8.54 -14.57
C LEU A 566 19.67 8.56 -13.54
N ILE A 567 20.66 9.43 -13.75
CA ILE A 567 21.76 9.67 -12.82
C ILE A 567 21.75 11.15 -12.47
N ASP A 568 21.47 11.45 -11.22
CA ASP A 568 21.37 12.80 -10.68
C ASP A 568 22.45 13.04 -9.63
N LYS A 569 22.97 14.27 -9.54
CA LYS A 569 23.89 14.65 -8.46
C LYS A 569 23.15 14.54 -7.13
N PHE A 570 23.67 13.73 -6.22
CA PHE A 570 23.09 13.64 -4.88
C PHE A 570 23.43 14.90 -4.08
N LEU A 571 22.39 15.59 -3.60
CA LEU A 571 22.51 16.83 -2.82
C LEU A 571 22.67 16.50 -1.33
N GLU A 572 23.91 16.21 -0.93
CA GLU A 572 24.22 15.90 0.48
C GLU A 572 23.87 17.06 1.42
N ASP A 573 23.34 16.70 2.60
CA ASP A 573 22.93 17.62 3.68
C ASP A 573 21.87 18.67 3.25
N ALA A 574 21.08 18.39 2.21
CA ALA A 574 19.98 19.27 1.77
C ALA A 574 18.67 19.00 2.53
N LEU A 575 17.91 20.06 2.82
CA LEU A 575 16.54 19.96 3.34
C LEU A 575 15.61 19.54 2.19
N GLU A 576 14.72 18.58 2.42
CA GLU A 576 13.71 18.17 1.43
C GLU A 576 12.35 18.78 1.77
N ILE A 577 11.66 19.29 0.75
CA ILE A 577 10.40 20.03 0.88
C ILE A 577 9.38 19.47 -0.11
N ASP A 578 8.17 19.18 0.36
CA ASP A 578 7.02 18.88 -0.49
C ASP A 578 6.07 20.07 -0.55
N VAL A 579 5.52 20.36 -1.72
CA VAL A 579 4.49 21.38 -1.91
C VAL A 579 3.31 20.79 -2.67
N ASP A 580 2.14 20.75 -2.04
CA ASP A 580 0.89 20.36 -2.70
C ASP A 580 0.08 21.60 -3.09
N ALA A 581 -0.43 21.62 -4.32
CA ALA A 581 -1.25 22.71 -4.85
C ALA A 581 -2.37 22.19 -5.77
N VAL A 582 -3.35 23.06 -6.03
CA VAL A 582 -4.45 22.81 -6.97
C VAL A 582 -4.50 23.92 -8.01
N SER A 583 -4.69 23.55 -9.28
CA SER A 583 -4.78 24.46 -10.41
C SER A 583 -6.07 24.28 -11.19
N ASP A 584 -6.66 25.38 -11.68
CA ASP A 584 -7.74 25.36 -12.68
C ASP A 584 -7.23 25.62 -14.12
N GLY A 585 -5.90 25.69 -14.29
CA GLY A 585 -5.21 26.00 -15.55
C GLY A 585 -4.90 27.50 -15.73
N GLN A 586 -5.51 28.38 -14.94
CA GLN A 586 -5.25 29.83 -14.95
C GLN A 586 -4.75 30.34 -13.59
N HIS A 587 -5.30 29.80 -12.52
CA HIS A 587 -4.98 30.11 -11.13
C HIS A 587 -4.46 28.85 -10.45
N VAL A 588 -3.53 29.06 -9.52
CA VAL A 588 -2.92 27.98 -8.74
C VAL A 588 -2.95 28.40 -7.27
N VAL A 589 -3.52 27.53 -6.43
CA VAL A 589 -3.60 27.70 -4.98
C VAL A 589 -2.72 26.67 -4.31
N VAL A 590 -1.73 27.12 -3.54
CA VAL A 590 -0.86 26.25 -2.74
C VAL A 590 -1.61 25.82 -1.49
N GLY A 591 -1.82 24.51 -1.32
CA GLY A 591 -2.48 23.94 -0.15
C GLY A 591 -1.54 23.88 1.06
N GLY A 592 -0.28 23.50 0.85
CA GLY A 592 0.69 23.46 1.93
C GLY A 592 2.11 23.22 1.46
N VAL A 593 3.05 23.90 2.14
CA VAL A 593 4.49 23.63 2.08
C VAL A 593 4.84 22.77 3.30
N MET A 594 5.50 21.65 3.06
CA MET A 594 5.84 20.65 4.07
C MET A 594 7.35 20.52 4.14
N GLU A 595 7.93 20.76 5.30
CA GLU A 595 9.35 20.58 5.55
C GLU A 595 9.62 19.20 6.12
N HIS A 596 10.51 18.43 5.49
CA HIS A 596 10.92 17.14 6.03
C HIS A 596 11.88 17.31 7.20
N ILE A 597 11.77 16.42 8.18
CA ILE A 597 12.69 16.36 9.33
C ILE A 597 13.99 15.64 8.91
N GLU A 598 13.87 14.57 8.13
CA GLU A 598 14.99 13.92 7.48
C GLU A 598 15.56 14.78 6.34
N LYS A 599 16.86 14.63 6.09
CA LYS A 599 17.52 15.27 4.94
C LYS A 599 17.25 14.49 3.65
N ALA A 600 17.44 15.17 2.52
CA ALA A 600 17.36 14.57 1.20
C ALA A 600 18.20 13.29 1.11
N GLY A 601 17.60 12.25 0.54
CA GLY A 601 18.17 10.89 0.47
C GLY A 601 17.42 9.86 1.31
N VAL A 602 16.55 10.31 2.21
CA VAL A 602 15.43 9.51 2.71
C VAL A 602 14.22 9.85 1.84
N HIS A 603 13.55 8.85 1.30
CA HIS A 603 12.40 9.06 0.42
C HIS A 603 11.27 9.79 1.17
N SER A 604 10.63 10.78 0.53
CA SER A 604 9.52 11.58 1.09
C SER A 604 8.42 10.79 1.78
N GLY A 605 8.10 9.60 1.25
CA GLY A 605 7.12 8.69 1.84
C GLY A 605 7.52 8.11 3.20
N ASP A 606 8.82 7.94 3.46
CA ASP A 606 9.35 7.44 4.74
C ASP A 606 9.70 8.58 5.70
N ALA A 607 9.95 9.78 5.19
CA ALA A 607 10.28 10.95 6.00
C ALA A 607 9.08 11.41 6.85
N ALA A 608 9.41 11.90 8.04
CA ALA A 608 8.51 12.74 8.82
C ALA A 608 8.52 14.15 8.22
N CYS A 609 7.37 14.83 8.22
CA CYS A 609 7.29 16.19 7.72
C CYS A 609 6.36 17.06 8.56
N ALA A 610 6.60 18.37 8.52
CA ALA A 610 5.86 19.36 9.29
C ALA A 610 5.19 20.38 8.36
N LEU A 611 3.97 20.76 8.74
CA LEU A 611 3.19 21.79 8.07
C LEU A 611 2.54 22.70 9.13
N PRO A 612 2.78 24.03 9.10
CA PRO A 612 3.75 24.72 8.23
C PRO A 612 5.21 24.28 8.50
N PRO A 613 6.17 24.66 7.65
CA PRO A 613 7.60 24.47 7.90
C PRO A 613 8.01 25.03 9.27
N TYR A 614 8.95 24.36 9.94
CA TYR A 614 9.36 24.73 11.30
C TYR A 614 10.69 25.48 11.35
N SER A 615 11.48 25.44 10.27
CA SER A 615 12.78 26.12 10.19
C SER A 615 12.93 27.08 9.02
N LEU A 616 12.06 27.00 8.00
CA LEU A 616 12.09 27.91 6.85
C LEU A 616 11.53 29.30 7.19
N ASP A 617 12.11 30.34 6.59
CA ASP A 617 11.58 31.71 6.68
C ASP A 617 10.48 31.99 5.63
N GLU A 618 9.76 33.09 5.82
CA GLU A 618 8.66 33.49 4.93
C GLU A 618 9.12 33.74 3.49
N ALA A 619 10.35 34.21 3.28
CA ALA A 619 10.88 34.49 1.96
C ALA A 619 11.16 33.20 1.18
N GLN A 620 11.73 32.19 1.85
CA GLN A 620 11.94 30.85 1.29
C GLN A 620 10.61 30.19 0.93
N ILE A 621 9.61 30.27 1.83
CA ILE A 621 8.26 29.75 1.57
C ILE A 621 7.64 30.45 0.34
N ALA A 622 7.75 31.78 0.25
CA ALA A 622 7.24 32.52 -0.90
C ALA A 622 7.91 32.12 -2.23
N VAL A 623 9.22 31.85 -2.22
CA VAL A 623 9.95 31.34 -3.39
C VAL A 623 9.43 29.95 -3.79
N LEU A 624 9.29 29.03 -2.85
CA LEU A 624 8.74 27.69 -3.12
C LEU A 624 7.34 27.75 -3.73
N CYS A 625 6.46 28.57 -3.14
CA CYS A 625 5.12 28.81 -3.67
C CYS A 625 5.16 29.38 -5.10
N ALA A 626 5.98 30.40 -5.35
CA ALA A 626 6.09 31.02 -6.67
C ALA A 626 6.60 30.03 -7.74
N GLN A 627 7.61 29.22 -7.42
CA GLN A 627 8.13 28.20 -8.34
C GLN A 627 7.08 27.12 -8.63
N THR A 628 6.36 26.65 -7.60
CA THR A 628 5.24 25.68 -7.78
C THR A 628 4.17 26.22 -8.71
N LYS A 629 3.74 27.49 -8.53
CA LYS A 629 2.74 28.12 -9.40
C LYS A 629 3.24 28.25 -10.84
N ALA A 630 4.50 28.66 -11.03
CA ALA A 630 5.10 28.78 -12.36
C ALA A 630 5.14 27.42 -13.09
N MET A 631 5.55 26.35 -12.40
CA MET A 631 5.57 25.00 -12.97
C MET A 631 4.17 24.49 -13.30
N ALA A 632 3.19 24.69 -12.42
CA ALA A 632 1.81 24.27 -12.65
C ALA A 632 1.21 24.95 -13.91
N LEU A 633 1.41 26.26 -14.06
CA LEU A 633 0.93 27.00 -15.24
C LEU A 633 1.65 26.59 -16.53
N ALA A 634 2.97 26.40 -16.48
CA ALA A 634 3.76 26.02 -17.65
C ALA A 634 3.50 24.58 -18.13
N LEU A 635 3.11 23.69 -17.21
CA LEU A 635 2.64 22.34 -17.52
C LEU A 635 1.16 22.30 -17.96
N GLY A 636 0.39 23.38 -17.73
CA GLY A 636 -1.05 23.40 -17.98
C GLY A 636 -1.82 22.45 -17.05
N VAL A 637 -1.42 22.38 -15.78
CA VAL A 637 -2.07 21.51 -14.78
C VAL A 637 -3.51 21.95 -14.56
N VAL A 638 -4.42 20.98 -14.55
CA VAL A 638 -5.81 21.14 -14.11
C VAL A 638 -6.13 20.03 -13.11
N GLY A 639 -6.31 20.40 -11.85
CA GLY A 639 -6.39 19.47 -10.71
C GLY A 639 -5.19 19.60 -9.78
N LEU A 640 -4.79 18.48 -9.16
CA LEU A 640 -3.70 18.44 -8.18
C LEU A 640 -2.32 18.46 -8.85
N ILE A 641 -1.36 19.08 -8.18
CA ILE A 641 0.07 19.00 -8.45
C ILE A 641 0.82 18.91 -7.12
N ASN A 642 1.85 18.06 -7.10
CA ASN A 642 2.85 18.00 -6.04
C ASN A 642 4.21 18.35 -6.63
N VAL A 643 5.01 19.10 -5.88
CA VAL A 643 6.37 19.47 -6.26
C VAL A 643 7.31 19.19 -5.10
N GLN A 644 8.41 18.50 -5.40
CA GLN A 644 9.47 18.24 -4.43
C GLN A 644 10.68 19.12 -4.71
N PHE A 645 11.19 19.74 -3.66
CA PHE A 645 12.38 20.59 -3.69
C PHE A 645 13.45 20.10 -2.72
N ALA A 646 14.68 20.49 -2.99
CA ALA A 646 15.78 20.42 -2.05
C ALA A 646 16.37 21.82 -1.80
N ILE A 647 16.63 22.19 -0.55
CA ILE A 647 17.29 23.44 -0.18
C ILE A 647 18.69 23.14 0.32
N ARG A 648 19.71 23.69 -0.35
CA ARG A 648 21.12 23.56 0.05
C ARG A 648 21.83 24.89 -0.10
N ASN A 649 22.46 25.37 0.97
CA ASN A 649 23.14 26.67 1.02
C ASN A 649 22.24 27.81 0.52
N ASP A 650 20.99 27.84 0.96
CA ASP A 650 19.95 28.80 0.57
C ASP A 650 19.55 28.77 -0.92
N VAL A 651 20.01 27.78 -1.69
CA VAL A 651 19.59 27.56 -3.07
C VAL A 651 18.50 26.49 -3.11
N VAL A 652 17.38 26.83 -3.74
CA VAL A 652 16.24 25.93 -3.99
C VAL A 652 16.47 25.17 -5.29
N TYR A 653 16.50 23.84 -5.22
CA TYR A 653 16.61 22.92 -6.36
C TYR A 653 15.29 22.16 -6.54
N VAL A 654 14.79 22.08 -7.76
CA VAL A 654 13.64 21.23 -8.10
C VAL A 654 14.11 19.78 -8.23
N LEU A 655 13.47 18.86 -7.50
CA LEU A 655 13.74 17.43 -7.58
C LEU A 655 12.84 16.76 -8.62
N GLU A 656 11.53 16.88 -8.43
CA GLU A 656 10.51 16.33 -9.31
C GLU A 656 9.18 17.10 -9.20
N VAL A 657 8.33 16.93 -10.23
CA VAL A 657 6.97 17.44 -10.28
C VAL A 657 6.03 16.30 -10.62
N ASN A 658 4.99 16.15 -9.81
CA ASN A 658 3.96 15.12 -9.95
C ASN A 658 2.62 15.82 -10.25
N PRO A 659 2.21 15.96 -11.53
CA PRO A 659 0.96 16.62 -11.93
C PRO A 659 -0.28 15.73 -11.70
N ARG A 660 -0.40 15.21 -10.48
CA ARG A 660 -1.41 14.27 -10.01
C ARG A 660 -1.58 14.41 -8.49
N ALA A 661 -2.48 13.61 -7.90
CA ALA A 661 -2.53 13.48 -6.46
C ALA A 661 -1.22 12.88 -5.92
N SER A 662 -0.71 13.46 -4.82
CA SER A 662 0.35 12.90 -4.00
C SER A 662 -0.25 12.23 -2.75
N ARG A 663 0.56 11.42 -2.08
CA ARG A 663 0.17 10.77 -0.83
C ARG A 663 -0.04 11.77 0.32
N THR A 664 0.52 12.98 0.23
CA THR A 664 0.43 14.02 1.25
C THR A 664 -0.89 14.79 1.20
N VAL A 665 -1.68 14.67 0.13
CA VAL A 665 -2.96 15.38 -0.04
C VAL A 665 -3.93 15.18 1.14
N PRO A 666 -4.15 13.97 1.70
CA PRO A 666 -5.00 13.78 2.87
C PRO A 666 -4.43 14.49 4.11
N PHE A 667 -3.12 14.37 4.36
CA PHE A 667 -2.44 15.04 5.47
C PHE A 667 -2.59 16.56 5.38
N VAL A 668 -2.29 17.15 4.22
CA VAL A 668 -2.47 18.59 3.97
C VAL A 668 -3.93 18.97 4.15
N SER A 669 -4.87 18.23 3.54
CA SER A 669 -6.31 18.55 3.65
C SER A 669 -6.80 18.53 5.10
N LYS A 670 -6.33 17.59 5.93
CA LYS A 670 -6.68 17.50 7.36
C LYS A 670 -6.01 18.60 8.18
N ALA A 671 -4.78 18.96 7.86
CA ALA A 671 -4.07 20.01 8.57
C ALA A 671 -4.67 21.41 8.32
N ILE A 672 -5.20 21.65 7.11
CA ILE A 672 -5.67 22.98 6.70
C ILE A 672 -7.20 23.12 6.72
N GLY A 673 -7.93 22.01 6.86
CA GLY A 673 -9.40 22.00 6.85
C GLY A 673 -10.03 22.15 5.46
N VAL A 674 -9.24 22.07 4.39
CA VAL A 674 -9.71 22.22 3.01
C VAL A 674 -9.54 20.89 2.26
N PRO A 675 -10.62 20.29 1.72
CA PRO A 675 -10.55 19.02 1.01
C PRO A 675 -10.00 19.20 -0.40
N LEU A 676 -8.67 19.23 -0.55
CA LEU A 676 -8.00 19.56 -1.82
C LEU A 676 -8.41 18.66 -2.99
N ALA A 677 -8.65 17.37 -2.74
CA ALA A 677 -9.15 16.45 -3.78
C ALA A 677 -10.54 16.86 -4.32
N LYS A 678 -11.46 17.34 -3.45
CA LYS A 678 -12.77 17.86 -3.89
C LYS A 678 -12.62 19.11 -4.75
N VAL A 679 -11.74 20.02 -4.31
CA VAL A 679 -11.44 21.27 -5.04
C VAL A 679 -10.88 20.94 -6.42
N ALA A 680 -9.94 20.00 -6.50
CA ALA A 680 -9.35 19.57 -7.75
C ALA A 680 -10.38 18.93 -8.68
N THR A 681 -11.31 18.10 -8.19
CA THR A 681 -12.40 17.55 -9.02
C THR A 681 -13.31 18.64 -9.59
N ARG A 682 -13.63 19.67 -8.80
CA ARG A 682 -14.39 20.84 -9.27
C ARG A 682 -13.63 21.61 -10.36
N ALA A 683 -12.32 21.79 -10.18
CA ALA A 683 -11.45 22.41 -11.18
C ALA A 683 -11.39 21.62 -12.49
N MET A 684 -11.32 20.28 -12.42
CA MET A 684 -11.40 19.40 -13.60
C MET A 684 -12.72 19.52 -14.37
N LEU A 685 -13.79 20.01 -13.72
CA LEU A 685 -15.09 20.30 -14.32
C LEU A 685 -15.29 21.78 -14.68
N GLY A 686 -14.25 22.61 -14.53
CA GLY A 686 -14.24 24.01 -14.97
C GLY A 686 -14.59 25.04 -13.90
N GLU A 687 -14.73 24.67 -12.62
CA GLU A 687 -14.83 25.67 -11.54
C GLU A 687 -13.46 26.31 -11.27
N SER A 688 -13.43 27.62 -11.03
CA SER A 688 -12.18 28.31 -10.73
C SER A 688 -11.72 28.07 -9.29
N VAL A 689 -10.40 27.96 -9.09
CA VAL A 689 -9.78 27.89 -7.76
C VAL A 689 -9.47 29.27 -7.17
N ALA A 690 -9.64 30.36 -7.94
CA ALA A 690 -9.36 31.73 -7.48
C ALA A 690 -10.03 32.13 -6.15
N PRO A 691 -11.29 31.71 -5.83
CA PRO A 691 -11.92 32.02 -4.55
C PRO A 691 -11.18 31.44 -3.33
N LEU A 692 -10.29 30.46 -3.54
CA LEU A 692 -9.51 29.81 -2.49
C LEU A 692 -8.12 30.41 -2.30
N ALA A 693 -7.77 31.49 -3.01
CA ALA A 693 -6.47 32.14 -2.89
C ALA A 693 -6.13 32.56 -1.43
N GLY A 694 -7.15 32.90 -0.63
CA GLY A 694 -6.99 33.26 0.78
C GLY A 694 -6.39 32.15 1.67
N ILE A 695 -6.42 30.88 1.25
CA ILE A 695 -5.80 29.77 2.00
C ILE A 695 -4.30 30.00 2.20
N GLU A 696 -3.64 30.64 1.24
CA GLU A 696 -2.21 30.92 1.31
C GLU A 696 -1.87 32.03 2.31
N GLU A 697 -2.83 32.92 2.58
CA GLU A 697 -2.67 34.08 3.46
C GLU A 697 -3.09 33.76 4.91
N THR A 698 -3.76 32.62 5.14
CA THR A 698 -4.20 32.19 6.47
C THR A 698 -3.01 31.83 7.37
N GLU A 699 -2.74 32.67 8.38
CA GLU A 699 -1.74 32.37 9.42
C GLU A 699 -2.19 31.15 10.24
N ARG A 700 -1.40 30.08 10.17
CA ARG A 700 -1.72 28.84 10.89
C ARG A 700 -1.28 28.93 12.35
N ARG A 701 -2.24 28.72 13.25
CA ARG A 701 -2.02 28.72 14.71
C ARG A 701 -1.60 27.36 15.28
N HIS A 702 -1.44 26.36 14.42
CA HIS A 702 -0.99 25.02 14.77
C HIS A 702 0.02 24.48 13.77
N VAL A 703 0.79 23.50 14.23
CA VAL A 703 1.71 22.70 13.44
C VAL A 703 1.22 21.26 13.42
N ALA A 704 1.07 20.71 12.22
CA ALA A 704 0.81 19.31 12.00
C ALA A 704 2.12 18.61 11.62
N VAL A 705 2.39 17.46 12.22
CA VAL A 705 3.55 16.62 11.92
C VAL A 705 3.07 15.26 11.46
N LYS A 706 3.49 14.84 10.28
CA LYS A 706 3.33 13.49 9.75
C LYS A 706 4.53 12.64 10.19
N GLU A 707 4.29 11.39 10.59
CA GLU A 707 5.33 10.39 10.82
C GLU A 707 4.93 9.06 10.13
N SER A 708 5.92 8.28 9.72
CA SER A 708 5.77 7.04 8.97
C SER A 708 5.81 5.80 9.88
N VAL A 709 5.06 4.76 9.51
CA VAL A 709 5.03 3.46 10.19
C VAL A 709 5.67 2.40 9.30
N PHE A 710 6.59 1.61 9.88
CA PHE A 710 7.43 0.68 9.13
C PHE A 710 7.13 -0.79 9.43
N PRO A 711 7.22 -1.70 8.44
CA PRO A 711 6.93 -3.12 8.62
C PRO A 711 8.12 -3.94 9.12
N PHE A 712 9.21 -3.32 9.59
CA PHE A 712 10.47 -4.03 9.89
C PHE A 712 10.32 -5.18 10.89
N ILE A 713 9.38 -5.09 11.84
CA ILE A 713 9.09 -6.19 12.78
C ILE A 713 8.57 -7.46 12.08
N LYS A 714 8.04 -7.34 10.86
CA LYS A 714 7.60 -8.46 10.02
C LYS A 714 8.75 -9.11 9.26
N PHE A 715 9.90 -8.44 9.15
CA PHE A 715 11.06 -8.86 8.37
C PHE A 715 12.35 -8.71 9.20
N PRO A 716 12.56 -9.56 10.21
CA PRO A 716 13.68 -9.40 11.15
C PRO A 716 15.06 -9.58 10.50
N GLU A 717 15.13 -10.16 9.30
CA GLU A 717 16.37 -10.33 8.52
C GLU A 717 16.81 -9.04 7.79
N VAL A 718 15.88 -8.12 7.54
CA VAL A 718 16.07 -6.96 6.66
C VAL A 718 16.77 -5.80 7.36
N ASP A 719 17.56 -5.03 6.59
CA ASP A 719 18.12 -3.76 7.09
C ASP A 719 17.04 -2.67 7.25
N THR A 720 17.00 -2.09 8.43
CA THR A 720 16.04 -1.06 8.86
C THR A 720 16.46 0.35 8.47
N VAL A 721 17.41 0.46 7.53
CA VAL A 721 17.89 1.71 6.95
C VAL A 721 16.85 2.31 6.01
N LEU A 722 16.55 3.58 6.28
CA LEU A 722 15.85 4.46 5.37
C LEU A 722 16.80 4.89 4.24
N GLY A 723 16.27 4.98 3.04
CA GLY A 723 17.03 5.37 1.87
C GLY A 723 16.13 6.02 0.82
N PRO A 724 16.60 6.12 -0.43
CA PRO A 724 15.84 6.74 -1.51
C PRO A 724 14.66 5.87 -1.98
N GLU A 725 14.57 4.62 -1.54
CA GLU A 725 13.42 3.75 -1.77
C GLU A 725 12.50 3.72 -0.54
N MET A 726 11.20 3.96 -0.77
CA MET A 726 10.17 3.94 0.28
C MET A 726 9.93 2.52 0.81
N LYS A 727 9.82 2.38 2.13
CA LYS A 727 9.57 1.11 2.85
C LYS A 727 8.41 1.16 3.85
N SER A 728 7.90 2.34 4.19
CA SER A 728 6.78 2.52 5.11
C SER A 728 5.46 1.99 4.53
N THR A 729 4.57 1.54 5.42
CA THR A 729 3.25 0.97 5.07
C THR A 729 2.09 1.88 5.47
N GLY A 730 2.34 2.94 6.22
CA GLY A 730 1.31 3.89 6.65
C GLY A 730 1.91 5.11 7.35
N GLU A 731 1.04 5.99 7.82
CA GLU A 731 1.42 7.25 8.45
C GLU A 731 0.47 7.65 9.57
N VAL A 732 0.95 8.52 10.46
CA VAL A 732 0.20 9.12 11.57
C VAL A 732 0.40 10.63 11.60
N MET A 733 -0.54 11.35 12.23
CA MET A 733 -0.52 12.81 12.33
C MET A 733 -0.57 13.26 13.79
N GLY A 734 0.44 14.02 14.22
CA GLY A 734 0.44 14.75 15.49
C GLY A 734 0.13 16.23 15.25
N ILE A 735 -0.78 16.82 16.05
CA ILE A 735 -1.18 18.22 15.92
C ILE A 735 -1.19 18.93 17.28
N ASP A 736 -0.57 20.11 17.32
CA ASP A 736 -0.49 21.01 18.46
C ASP A 736 -0.13 22.44 18.00
N ARG A 737 -0.14 23.41 18.90
CA ARG A 737 0.34 24.78 18.64
C ARG A 737 1.87 24.87 18.67
N ASP A 738 2.53 23.92 19.33
CA ASP A 738 3.99 23.83 19.40
C ASP A 738 4.50 22.62 18.60
N PHE A 739 5.47 22.86 17.71
CA PHE A 739 6.08 21.82 16.87
C PHE A 739 6.60 20.62 17.67
N ARG A 740 7.23 20.84 18.83
CA ARG A 740 7.80 19.77 19.66
C ARG A 740 6.71 18.86 20.21
N LYS A 741 5.55 19.42 20.55
CA LYS A 741 4.38 18.65 20.99
C LYS A 741 3.73 17.90 19.83
N SER A 742 3.66 18.51 18.64
CA SER A 742 3.18 17.84 17.44
C SER A 742 4.07 16.65 17.07
N TYR A 743 5.39 16.83 17.12
CA TYR A 743 6.37 15.75 16.90
C TYR A 743 6.24 14.65 17.96
N LEU A 744 6.14 15.00 19.24
CA LEU A 744 5.93 14.02 20.31
C LEU A 744 4.67 13.16 20.06
N LYS A 745 3.54 13.81 19.69
CA LYS A 745 2.29 13.13 19.38
C LYS A 745 2.42 12.20 18.19
N SER A 746 3.15 12.60 17.14
CA SER A 746 3.39 11.73 15.98
C SER A 746 4.26 10.52 16.34
N GLN A 747 5.32 10.70 17.14
CA GLN A 747 6.17 9.60 17.62
C GLN A 747 5.39 8.57 18.44
N ILE A 748 4.57 9.05 19.40
CA ILE A 748 3.70 8.18 20.22
C ILE A 748 2.73 7.40 19.32
N ALA A 749 2.09 8.07 18.37
CA ALA A 749 1.14 7.43 17.46
C ALA A 749 1.79 6.40 16.52
N ALA A 750 3.06 6.61 16.13
CA ALA A 750 3.82 5.67 15.32
C ALA A 750 4.34 4.45 16.12
N GLY A 751 4.07 4.39 17.44
CA GLY A 751 4.54 3.31 18.32
C GLY A 751 5.97 3.49 18.83
N SER A 752 6.60 4.63 18.55
CA SER A 752 7.96 4.99 18.99
C SER A 752 7.88 5.94 20.19
N THR A 753 7.67 5.40 21.40
CA THR A 753 7.62 6.23 22.61
C THR A 753 9.01 6.74 23.00
N LEU A 754 9.16 8.07 23.00
CA LEU A 754 10.36 8.73 23.51
C LEU A 754 10.50 8.53 25.02
N PRO A 755 11.73 8.33 25.54
CA PRO A 755 11.92 8.01 26.95
C PRO A 755 11.78 9.25 27.85
N ALA A 756 11.31 9.04 29.08
CA ALA A 756 11.30 10.07 30.12
C ALA A 756 12.52 10.00 31.07
N SER A 757 13.23 8.87 31.10
CA SER A 757 14.46 8.66 31.87
C SER A 757 15.28 7.50 31.29
N GLY A 758 16.49 7.27 31.79
CA GLY A 758 17.36 6.16 31.37
C GLY A 758 18.70 6.63 30.79
N LYS A 759 19.38 5.75 30.05
CA LYS A 759 20.65 6.08 29.39
C LYS A 759 20.47 6.24 27.87
N ILE A 760 21.11 7.26 27.31
CA ILE A 760 21.12 7.52 25.86
C ILE A 760 22.47 7.14 25.28
N PHE A 761 22.44 6.29 24.25
CA PHE A 761 23.64 5.95 23.51
C PHE A 761 23.91 6.97 22.40
N VAL A 762 25.14 7.48 22.30
CA VAL A 762 25.52 8.50 21.30
C VAL A 762 26.78 8.09 20.53
N SER A 763 26.66 7.97 19.21
CA SER A 763 27.77 7.63 18.31
C SER A 763 27.67 8.41 16.99
N VAL A 764 28.43 9.48 16.84
CA VAL A 764 28.25 10.42 15.72
C VAL A 764 29.55 10.67 14.96
N ARG A 765 29.44 10.93 13.65
CA ARG A 765 30.59 11.28 12.79
C ARG A 765 31.25 12.58 13.25
N GLN A 766 32.50 12.78 12.83
CA GLN A 766 33.36 13.83 13.36
C GLN A 766 32.77 15.25 13.21
N ARG A 767 32.09 15.55 12.09
CA ARG A 767 31.48 16.86 11.84
C ARG A 767 30.30 17.19 12.78
N ASP A 768 29.57 16.18 13.23
CA ASP A 768 28.36 16.38 14.06
C ASP A 768 28.68 16.47 15.56
N LYS A 769 29.85 16.00 16.00
CA LYS A 769 30.20 15.92 17.43
C LYS A 769 30.04 17.23 18.20
N ARG A 770 30.32 18.37 17.57
CA ARG A 770 30.18 19.69 18.22
C ARG A 770 28.71 20.03 18.44
N THR A 771 27.87 19.88 17.42
CA THR A 771 26.43 20.15 17.49
C THR A 771 25.75 19.19 18.44
N VAL A 772 26.08 17.90 18.38
CA VAL A 772 25.47 16.89 19.25
C VAL A 772 25.92 17.03 20.71
N ALA A 773 27.08 17.65 20.99
CA ALA A 773 27.49 17.91 22.37
C ALA A 773 26.58 18.91 23.10
N SER A 774 26.03 19.92 22.41
CA SER A 774 25.06 20.82 23.03
C SER A 774 23.73 20.12 23.31
N LEU A 775 23.31 19.22 22.41
CA LEU A 775 22.14 18.36 22.59
C LEU A 775 22.32 17.37 23.75
N ALA A 776 23.50 16.76 23.86
CA ALA A 776 23.85 15.84 24.94
C ALA A 776 23.83 16.54 26.31
N ARG A 777 24.25 17.81 26.38
CA ARG A 777 24.18 18.60 27.61
C ARG A 777 22.73 18.79 28.08
N ARG A 778 21.81 19.11 27.17
CA ARG A 778 20.37 19.22 27.47
C ARG A 778 19.82 17.90 28.04
N LEU A 779 20.21 16.77 27.45
CA LEU A 779 19.86 15.44 27.98
C LEU A 779 20.38 15.22 29.41
N THR A 780 21.62 15.59 29.71
CA THR A 780 22.18 15.49 31.07
C THR A 780 21.45 16.41 32.06
N GLU A 781 21.10 17.63 31.65
CA GLU A 781 20.31 18.57 32.46
C GLU A 781 18.90 18.03 32.78
N MET A 782 18.34 17.22 31.89
CA MET A 782 17.08 16.48 32.10
C MET A 782 17.25 15.18 32.93
N GLY A 783 18.48 14.84 33.34
CA GLY A 783 18.76 13.67 34.19
C GLY A 783 19.06 12.37 33.44
N PHE A 784 19.26 12.41 32.12
CA PHE A 784 19.67 11.22 31.37
C PHE A 784 21.15 10.89 31.56
N GLY A 785 21.45 9.59 31.67
CA GLY A 785 22.83 9.11 31.58
C GLY A 785 23.30 9.06 30.12
N LEU A 786 24.58 9.32 29.85
CA LEU A 786 25.16 9.24 28.51
C LEU A 786 26.07 8.02 28.39
N VAL A 787 25.91 7.26 27.30
CA VAL A 787 26.80 6.17 26.89
C VAL A 787 27.34 6.52 25.50
N ALA A 788 28.65 6.49 25.27
CA ALA A 788 29.17 6.88 23.96
C ALA A 788 30.41 6.10 23.52
N THR A 789 30.62 6.01 22.20
CA THR A 789 31.86 5.47 21.63
C THR A 789 33.03 6.41 21.90
N ALA A 790 34.26 5.88 21.98
CA ALA A 790 35.46 6.62 22.39
C ALA A 790 35.66 7.98 21.69
N GLY A 791 35.36 8.05 20.40
CA GLY A 791 35.50 9.28 19.62
C GLY A 791 34.51 10.37 20.03
N THR A 792 33.31 10.00 20.45
CA THR A 792 32.24 10.91 20.89
C THR A 792 32.42 11.26 22.36
N ALA A 793 32.71 10.26 23.21
CA ALA A 793 32.95 10.42 24.65
C ALA A 793 34.02 11.49 24.94
N ARG A 794 35.17 11.44 24.22
CA ARG A 794 36.25 12.44 24.37
C ARG A 794 35.81 13.88 24.16
N VAL A 795 34.83 14.13 23.27
CA VAL A 795 34.33 15.49 23.02
C VAL A 795 33.41 15.92 24.16
N PHE A 796 32.60 15.00 24.68
CA PHE A 796 31.66 15.26 25.75
C PHE A 796 32.39 15.50 27.10
N GLU A 797 33.39 14.68 27.41
CA GLU A 797 34.24 14.84 28.59
C GLU A 797 34.98 16.18 28.60
N ARG A 798 35.50 16.62 27.44
CA ARG A 798 36.12 17.96 27.29
C ARG A 798 35.15 19.11 27.54
N GLN A 799 33.85 18.87 27.41
CA GLN A 799 32.80 19.83 27.72
C GLN A 799 32.24 19.67 29.15
N GLY A 800 32.88 18.85 29.99
CA GLY A 800 32.54 18.66 31.39
C GLY A 800 31.42 17.66 31.66
N MET A 801 31.00 16.87 30.66
CA MET A 801 29.92 15.88 30.82
C MET A 801 30.47 14.52 31.28
N THR A 802 29.74 13.85 32.18
CA THR A 802 30.02 12.47 32.56
C THR A 802 29.42 11.51 31.54
N VAL A 803 30.25 10.64 30.96
CA VAL A 803 29.84 9.71 29.90
C VAL A 803 30.41 8.32 30.20
N GLU A 804 29.59 7.30 30.09
CA GLU A 804 30.02 5.91 30.14
C GLU A 804 30.60 5.51 28.78
N LEU A 805 31.88 5.13 28.78
CA LEU A 805 32.55 4.66 27.58
C LEU A 805 32.09 3.25 27.23
N ILE A 806 31.75 3.01 25.95
CA ILE A 806 31.39 1.68 25.45
C ILE A 806 32.21 1.28 24.21
N ASN A 807 32.49 -0.02 24.10
CA ASN A 807 33.19 -0.60 22.94
C ASN A 807 32.28 -0.63 21.71
N LYS A 808 32.89 -0.61 20.51
CA LYS A 808 32.14 -0.82 19.27
C LYS A 808 31.71 -2.28 19.14
N VAL A 809 30.73 -2.53 18.27
CA VAL A 809 30.12 -3.85 18.13
C VAL A 809 31.09 -4.86 17.50
N LEU A 810 31.87 -4.43 16.52
CA LEU A 810 32.86 -5.23 15.81
C LEU A 810 34.24 -5.28 16.52
N ASP A 811 34.39 -4.63 17.67
CA ASP A 811 35.56 -4.79 18.51
C ASP A 811 35.43 -6.10 19.33
N ALA A 812 36.53 -6.76 19.66
CA ALA A 812 36.50 -8.04 20.37
C ALA A 812 36.04 -7.92 21.83
N ASP A 813 36.13 -6.72 22.42
CA ASP A 813 35.92 -6.47 23.84
C ASP A 813 34.43 -6.25 24.19
N ARG A 814 33.98 -6.94 25.25
CA ARG A 814 32.61 -6.85 25.81
C ARG A 814 32.63 -6.14 27.17
N PRO A 815 31.55 -5.45 27.57
CA PRO A 815 30.27 -5.30 26.88
C PRO A 815 30.32 -4.27 25.74
N ASN A 816 29.49 -4.45 24.71
CA ASN A 816 29.21 -3.44 23.70
C ASN A 816 27.78 -2.87 23.85
N VAL A 817 27.41 -1.89 23.02
CA VAL A 817 26.10 -1.23 23.12
C VAL A 817 24.93 -2.21 22.98
N ILE A 818 25.04 -3.24 22.12
CA ILE A 818 23.97 -4.23 21.92
C ILE A 818 23.73 -5.03 23.20
N ASP A 819 24.77 -5.31 23.99
CA ASP A 819 24.60 -5.97 25.29
C ASP A 819 23.82 -5.10 26.26
N LEU A 820 24.11 -3.79 26.30
CA LEU A 820 23.37 -2.84 27.14
C LEU A 820 21.92 -2.69 26.68
N MET A 821 21.67 -2.68 25.37
CA MET A 821 20.33 -2.65 24.80
C MET A 821 19.53 -3.89 25.21
N LYS A 822 20.09 -5.10 25.05
CA LYS A 822 19.46 -6.36 25.46
C LYS A 822 19.19 -6.46 26.96
N GLN A 823 19.97 -5.75 27.78
CA GLN A 823 19.77 -5.64 29.23
C GLN A 823 18.74 -4.56 29.62
N GLY A 824 18.13 -3.86 28.65
CA GLY A 824 17.19 -2.77 28.92
C GLY A 824 17.84 -1.52 29.52
N LYS A 825 19.16 -1.35 29.36
CA LYS A 825 19.92 -0.21 29.95
C LYS A 825 19.95 1.02 29.04
N ILE A 826 19.68 0.87 27.74
CA ILE A 826 19.64 1.96 26.76
C ILE A 826 18.19 2.28 26.44
N ALA A 827 17.81 3.55 26.60
CA ALA A 827 16.45 4.04 26.42
C ALA A 827 16.23 4.76 25.08
N MET A 828 17.30 5.30 24.46
CA MET A 828 17.26 5.91 23.13
C MET A 828 18.67 5.92 22.53
N ILE A 829 18.75 5.96 21.20
CA ILE A 829 19.99 5.99 20.42
C ILE A 829 20.05 7.25 19.56
N ILE A 830 21.20 7.94 19.58
CA ILE A 830 21.54 9.01 18.66
C ILE A 830 22.79 8.57 17.90
N GLU A 831 22.64 8.26 16.63
CA GLU A 831 23.74 7.81 15.79
C GLU A 831 23.77 8.64 14.51
N THR A 832 24.95 9.06 14.05
CA THR A 832 25.06 9.58 12.68
C THR A 832 26.06 8.73 11.90
N PRO A 833 25.62 8.04 10.83
CA PRO A 833 26.45 7.06 10.15
C PRO A 833 27.70 7.71 9.54
N GLY A 834 28.83 7.03 9.70
CA GLY A 834 30.11 7.39 9.07
C GLY A 834 30.52 6.40 7.98
N ASP A 835 31.65 6.64 7.33
CA ASP A 835 32.07 5.88 6.15
C ASP A 835 32.69 4.51 6.47
N GLY A 836 32.61 3.59 5.50
CA GLY A 836 33.32 2.31 5.50
C GLY A 836 32.96 1.40 6.69
N ARG A 837 33.95 1.09 7.54
CA ARG A 837 33.80 0.14 8.67
C ARG A 837 32.79 0.63 9.73
N ALA A 838 32.63 1.95 9.89
CA ALA A 838 31.64 2.52 10.81
C ALA A 838 30.20 2.17 10.38
N ARG A 839 29.94 2.08 9.06
CA ARG A 839 28.63 1.72 8.50
C ARG A 839 28.17 0.32 8.93
N LYS A 840 29.10 -0.65 9.03
CA LYS A 840 28.82 -2.03 9.45
C LYS A 840 28.54 -2.18 10.95
N ASP A 841 29.23 -1.41 11.79
CA ASP A 841 28.93 -1.33 13.23
C ASP A 841 27.52 -0.78 13.45
N SER A 842 27.23 0.37 12.83
CA SER A 842 25.94 1.04 12.91
C SER A 842 24.78 0.14 12.45
N TYR A 843 25.02 -0.72 11.44
CA TYR A 843 24.04 -1.71 10.98
C TYR A 843 23.53 -2.62 12.11
N LEU A 844 24.44 -3.21 12.88
CA LEU A 844 24.07 -4.13 13.96
C LEU A 844 23.33 -3.41 15.10
N ILE A 845 23.69 -2.15 15.36
CA ILE A 845 23.03 -1.31 16.39
C ILE A 845 21.60 -1.00 15.98
N ARG A 846 21.37 -0.52 14.75
CA ARG A 846 20.03 -0.20 14.24
C ARG A 846 19.10 -1.42 14.22
N ARG A 847 19.61 -2.57 13.76
CA ARG A 847 18.84 -3.81 13.77
C ARG A 847 18.42 -4.20 15.19
N ALA A 848 19.33 -4.08 16.15
CA ALA A 848 19.03 -4.34 17.55
C ALA A 848 18.02 -3.32 18.12
N ALA A 849 18.07 -2.06 17.71
CA ALA A 849 17.18 -1.00 18.18
C ALA A 849 15.73 -1.28 17.77
N VAL A 850 15.51 -1.61 16.50
CA VAL A 850 14.18 -1.99 16.00
C VAL A 850 13.66 -3.25 16.67
N ASN A 851 14.49 -4.29 16.79
CA ASN A 851 14.07 -5.55 17.42
C ASN A 851 13.73 -5.42 18.90
N LEU A 852 14.31 -4.42 19.59
CA LEU A 852 14.07 -4.16 21.02
C LEU A 852 13.12 -2.98 21.25
N ASN A 853 12.54 -2.43 20.18
CA ASN A 853 11.69 -1.24 20.21
C ASN A 853 12.32 -0.04 20.95
N ILE A 854 13.61 0.21 20.71
CA ILE A 854 14.35 1.35 21.27
C ILE A 854 14.34 2.48 20.23
N PRO A 855 13.83 3.68 20.55
CA PRO A 855 13.82 4.81 19.62
C PRO A 855 15.25 5.19 19.22
N TYR A 856 15.48 5.43 17.93
CA TYR A 856 16.78 5.76 17.38
C TYR A 856 16.68 6.89 16.36
N HIS A 857 17.64 7.81 16.39
CA HIS A 857 17.70 8.96 15.48
C HIS A 857 19.02 8.95 14.73
N LEU A 858 18.92 8.96 13.38
CA LEU A 858 20.06 8.83 12.47
C LEU A 858 20.64 10.18 11.99
N THR A 859 19.99 11.27 12.35
CA THR A 859 20.31 12.64 11.93
C THR A 859 20.39 13.57 13.14
N VAL A 860 21.17 14.64 13.02
CA VAL A 860 21.26 15.67 14.06
C VAL A 860 19.92 16.38 14.24
N ASP A 861 19.19 16.64 13.15
CA ASP A 861 17.89 17.31 13.18
C ASP A 861 16.81 16.45 13.84
N GLY A 862 16.76 15.16 13.51
CA GLY A 862 15.87 14.20 14.17
C GLY A 862 16.17 14.09 15.67
N ALA A 863 17.45 14.04 16.05
CA ALA A 863 17.85 14.06 17.46
C ALA A 863 17.44 15.37 18.16
N GLN A 864 17.55 16.52 17.48
CA GLN A 864 17.13 17.81 18.02
C GLN A 864 15.60 17.87 18.22
N ALA A 865 14.81 17.39 17.26
CA ALA A 865 13.36 17.29 17.35
C ALA A 865 12.94 16.38 18.52
N ALA A 866 13.55 15.19 18.62
CA ALA A 866 13.30 14.23 19.69
C ALA A 866 13.63 14.78 21.08
N ILE A 867 14.78 15.43 21.25
CA ILE A 867 15.15 16.05 22.53
C ILE A 867 14.19 17.20 22.88
N GLY A 868 13.77 18.00 21.89
CA GLY A 868 12.75 19.03 22.10
C GLY A 868 11.39 18.45 22.52
N ALA A 869 11.00 17.31 21.95
CA ALA A 869 9.81 16.57 22.32
C ALA A 869 9.90 15.97 23.74
N ILE A 870 11.07 15.44 24.14
CA ILE A 870 11.33 14.98 25.51
C ILE A 870 11.22 16.15 26.51
N GLU A 871 11.76 17.32 26.19
CA GLU A 871 11.59 18.51 27.03
C GLU A 871 10.12 18.88 27.19
N ALA A 872 9.32 18.78 26.12
CA ALA A 872 7.88 19.05 26.17
C ALA A 872 7.14 17.99 27.00
N LEU A 873 7.50 16.72 26.86
CA LEU A 873 7.00 15.59 27.65
C LEU A 873 7.24 15.80 29.16
N LEU A 874 8.41 16.31 29.54
CA LEU A 874 8.76 16.52 30.95
C LEU A 874 8.16 17.79 31.58
N LYS A 875 7.67 18.75 30.77
CA LYS A 875 7.23 20.07 31.25
C LYS A 875 5.72 20.25 31.38
N GLU A 876 4.89 19.49 30.67
CA GLU A 876 3.44 19.77 30.58
C GLU A 876 2.52 18.54 30.50
N GLU A 877 1.25 18.72 30.87
CA GLU A 877 0.15 17.80 30.54
C GLU A 877 -0.24 17.91 29.06
N HIS A 878 -0.27 16.77 28.36
CA HIS A 878 -0.72 16.69 26.98
C HIS A 878 -2.22 16.97 26.86
N ARG A 879 -2.59 17.96 26.04
CA ARG A 879 -4.00 18.24 25.72
C ARG A 879 -4.38 17.61 24.38
N VAL A 880 -5.54 16.96 24.38
CA VAL A 880 -6.20 16.49 23.16
C VAL A 880 -7.16 17.55 22.65
N ARG A 881 -7.28 17.67 21.33
CA ARG A 881 -8.23 18.55 20.64
C ARG A 881 -8.73 17.84 19.38
N SER A 882 -9.97 18.09 19.02
CA SER A 882 -10.58 17.60 17.79
C SER A 882 -10.13 18.43 16.58
N LEU A 883 -10.22 17.86 15.38
CA LEU A 883 -9.92 18.59 14.13
C LEU A 883 -10.86 19.78 13.93
N GLN A 884 -12.13 19.65 14.34
CA GLN A 884 -13.14 20.71 14.26
C GLN A 884 -12.73 21.93 15.09
N GLU A 885 -12.16 21.72 16.28
CA GLU A 885 -11.65 22.80 17.11
C GLU A 885 -10.43 23.49 16.49
N TYR A 886 -9.54 22.75 15.81
CA TYR A 886 -8.43 23.35 15.08
C TYR A 886 -8.90 24.14 13.86
N HIS A 887 -9.88 23.62 13.11
CA HIS A 887 -10.42 24.29 11.93
C HIS A 887 -11.27 25.51 12.28
N ALA A 888 -11.89 25.54 13.46
CA ALA A 888 -12.62 26.71 13.95
C ALA A 888 -11.70 27.84 14.46
N ASP A 889 -10.47 27.50 14.89
CA ASP A 889 -9.45 28.45 15.35
C ASP A 889 -8.67 29.11 14.19
N ALA A 890 -8.75 28.51 12.99
CA ALA A 890 -7.92 28.80 11.81
C ALA A 890 -8.42 29.97 10.95
#